data_AF-C0W8X7-F1
#
_entry.id   AF-C0W8X7-F1
#
_cell.length_a   1.000
_cell.length_b   1.000
_cell.length_c   1.000
_cell.angle_alpha   90.00
_cell.angle_beta   90.00
_cell.angle_gamma   90.00
#
_symmetry.space_group_name_H-M   'P 1'
#
loop_
_entity.id
_entity.type
_entity.pdbx_description
1 polymer ?
#
loop_
_entity_poly.entity_id
_entity_poly.type
_entity_poly.pdbx_seq_one_letter_code
_entity_poly.pdbx_strand_id
1 'polypeptide(L)'
;MTGMSDSPTVLPAALSPEDARDRTRLGATIEADGTSFVVVAPHATAVDLCLLRTDGTGRVLAEERIGMHGPGRGAWGAFVPGVGAGQRYGYRVHGPWSPHEGVLANPNKLVLDPYARALEGAPQLGPEIFAHEVDEQLRPLSQPMTPSPLDSAGHVAIGVVTGPPAFPVVPGPRTAPEQTVVYETHVKGLTHDMPGVPPELRGTYAGLAHPATISYLTSLGVTTIELLPIQASFSEVFLLKHSRTNYWGYSTLSYFAPEASYATAAAREAGPQAVLDELRGMVSILHEAGLEVIMDVVYNHTCESGVDGPSLSLRGLDNLEYYLHSPGRPAQYADVTGTGNTVDFRSTRAVQLALDSLRYWVSEIGMDGFRFDLAATLGREGSEFNPRHALLIGMATDPVLQRAKLIAEPWDVGPGGWRTGEFPDPFHDWNDRYRGTVRSFWLSDVSALAKGLPGSDLRDLATRLSGSADLFSGGEYPGGRGPLGSVSFVTAHDGFTLRDLVSYDYKHNEANGEDNRDGTDDNRSWNHGFEGPVPEGMDGGPIEVLRRRSTRNVLGTLLVSAGTPMLLGGDEIGRSQGGNNNSYCQDSPVSWYDWDLATWQRDILATTRYLLRLRREHPVMRPTVFATGQPVGEDTIADLAWYRGDGEAMETAQWHNPHTRVVQMLRSGAPVGDDDLLVVINGSLDQVEVTLPGAHGRDWHLTWDSSWAVPRPHTSAFALARRVGRGPAGRAHVAASVEAQAARTGMTDCRQDRPGDTTTLDALSLRLYLSGEQLV
;
A
#
# COMPACT_ATOMS: atom_id res chain seq x y z
N MET A 1 -25.30 52.00 -10.97
CA MET A 1 -26.28 51.64 -9.92
C MET A 1 -27.19 50.58 -10.51
N THR A 2 -26.76 49.33 -10.37
CA THR A 2 -27.49 48.12 -10.75
C THR A 2 -27.52 47.28 -9.50
N GLY A 3 -28.72 46.90 -9.08
CA GLY A 3 -29.03 46.45 -7.73
C GLY A 3 -28.15 45.29 -7.26
N MET A 4 -27.55 45.47 -6.09
CA MET A 4 -27.11 44.36 -5.26
C MET A 4 -28.36 43.55 -4.92
N SER A 5 -28.43 42.34 -5.47
CA SER A 5 -29.36 41.31 -5.04
C SER A 5 -28.95 40.90 -3.62
N ASP A 6 -29.61 41.47 -2.61
CA ASP A 6 -29.50 41.01 -1.22
C ASP A 6 -29.92 39.53 -1.16
N SER A 7 -28.93 38.64 -1.20
CA SER A 7 -29.17 37.23 -0.88
C SER A 7 -29.53 37.16 0.60
N PRO A 8 -30.64 36.50 0.99
CA PRO A 8 -31.11 36.52 2.36
C PRO A 8 -30.06 35.93 3.31
N THR A 9 -29.65 36.69 4.31
CA THR A 9 -28.73 36.23 5.35
C THR A 9 -29.30 34.99 6.05
N VAL A 10 -28.55 33.89 6.05
CA VAL A 10 -28.91 32.67 6.76
C VAL A 10 -28.73 32.89 8.27
N LEU A 11 -29.84 33.05 8.99
CA LEU A 11 -29.84 33.18 10.45
C LEU A 11 -29.82 31.79 11.14
N PRO A 12 -29.22 31.66 12.33
CA PRO A 12 -29.27 30.44 13.13
C PRO A 12 -30.70 29.95 13.36
N ALA A 13 -30.89 28.64 13.30
CA ALA A 13 -32.18 28.02 13.56
C ALA A 13 -32.54 28.04 15.05
N ALA A 14 -33.81 27.79 15.36
CA ALA A 14 -34.25 27.60 16.74
C ALA A 14 -33.59 26.34 17.32
N LEU A 15 -33.13 26.41 18.56
CA LEU A 15 -32.48 25.29 19.24
C LEU A 15 -33.39 24.06 19.31
N SER A 16 -32.80 22.87 19.17
CA SER A 16 -33.48 21.62 19.46
C SER A 16 -34.09 21.65 20.87
N PRO A 17 -35.28 21.07 21.11
CA PRO A 17 -35.84 20.95 22.45
C PRO A 17 -34.89 20.25 23.44
N GLU A 18 -34.06 19.32 22.93
CA GLU A 18 -33.16 18.50 23.74
C GLU A 18 -31.72 18.55 23.18
N ASP A 19 -30.76 18.62 24.09
CA ASP A 19 -29.34 18.42 23.79
C ASP A 19 -29.04 16.94 23.51
N ALA A 20 -27.92 16.66 22.84
CA ALA A 20 -27.44 15.29 22.67
C ALA A 20 -27.24 14.63 24.03
N ARG A 21 -27.70 13.38 24.17
CA ARG A 21 -27.70 12.67 25.45
C ARG A 21 -26.31 12.27 25.93
N ASP A 22 -25.38 12.08 25.00
CA ASP A 22 -23.96 11.86 25.28
C ASP A 22 -23.11 12.64 24.28
N ARG A 23 -22.51 13.75 24.74
CA ARG A 23 -21.61 14.60 23.93
C ARG A 23 -20.24 13.99 23.66
N THR A 24 -19.92 12.82 24.22
CA THR A 24 -18.64 12.13 23.95
C THR A 24 -18.71 11.24 22.72
N ARG A 25 -19.92 10.87 22.26
CA ARG A 25 -20.13 10.13 21.02
C ARG A 25 -20.32 11.08 19.84
N LEU A 26 -19.24 11.29 19.08
CA LEU A 26 -19.24 12.14 17.89
C LEU A 26 -19.99 11.47 16.72
N GLY A 27 -20.53 12.30 15.82
CA GLY A 27 -21.37 11.89 14.70
C GLY A 27 -22.84 11.69 15.06
N ALA A 28 -23.55 10.94 14.22
CA ALA A 28 -24.94 10.54 14.45
C ALA A 28 -25.01 9.17 15.15
N THR A 29 -25.65 9.12 16.32
CA THR A 29 -25.88 7.89 17.07
C THR A 29 -27.37 7.65 17.27
N ILE A 30 -27.88 6.56 16.70
CA ILE A 30 -29.26 6.11 16.94
C ILE A 30 -29.40 5.70 18.41
N GLU A 31 -30.48 6.16 19.03
CA GLU A 31 -30.92 5.79 20.37
C GLU A 31 -32.35 5.23 20.34
N ALA A 32 -32.93 4.92 21.50
CA ALA A 32 -34.19 4.17 21.59
C ALA A 32 -35.39 4.84 20.91
N ASP A 33 -35.43 6.17 20.87
CA ASP A 33 -36.58 7.00 20.47
C ASP A 33 -36.18 8.19 19.56
N GLY A 34 -34.96 8.21 19.05
CA GLY A 34 -34.45 9.28 18.19
C GLY A 34 -32.95 9.12 17.93
N THR A 35 -32.32 10.19 17.43
CA THR A 35 -30.89 10.20 17.13
C THR A 35 -30.21 11.39 17.82
N SER A 36 -29.08 11.13 18.49
CA SER A 36 -28.17 12.17 18.98
C SER A 36 -27.16 12.51 17.88
N PHE A 37 -26.99 13.80 17.61
CA PHE A 37 -26.00 14.34 16.67
C PHE A 37 -24.99 15.17 17.44
N VAL A 38 -23.70 14.90 17.25
CA VAL A 38 -22.63 15.64 17.90
C VAL A 38 -21.52 15.96 16.90
N VAL A 39 -21.16 17.25 16.77
CA VAL A 39 -20.13 17.71 15.83
C VAL A 39 -19.18 18.71 16.51
N VAL A 40 -17.90 18.63 16.17
CA VAL A 40 -16.86 19.52 16.72
C VAL A 40 -16.66 20.73 15.79
N ALA A 41 -16.92 21.92 16.32
CA ALA A 41 -16.74 23.21 15.65
C ALA A 41 -16.49 24.30 16.72
N PRO A 42 -15.31 24.29 17.37
CA PRO A 42 -15.05 25.10 18.56
C PRO A 42 -15.13 26.62 18.34
N HIS A 43 -14.83 27.11 17.14
CA HIS A 43 -14.87 28.54 16.81
C HIS A 43 -16.22 29.00 16.21
N ALA A 44 -17.19 28.10 16.05
CA ALA A 44 -18.53 28.46 15.60
C ALA A 44 -19.27 29.32 16.64
N THR A 45 -20.14 30.22 16.19
CA THR A 45 -21.09 30.95 17.06
C THR A 45 -22.45 30.28 17.16
N ALA A 46 -22.82 29.47 16.15
CA ALA A 46 -23.95 28.56 16.16
C ALA A 46 -23.73 27.45 15.12
N VAL A 47 -24.39 26.31 15.32
CA VAL A 47 -24.42 25.21 14.34
C VAL A 47 -25.86 24.78 14.14
N ASP A 48 -26.28 24.68 12.89
CA ASP A 48 -27.57 24.10 12.51
C ASP A 48 -27.37 22.68 11.99
N LEU A 49 -28.01 21.70 12.64
CA LEU A 49 -28.25 20.38 12.07
C LEU A 49 -29.29 20.53 10.95
N CYS A 50 -28.96 20.07 9.76
CA CYS A 50 -29.82 20.15 8.59
C CYS A 50 -30.33 18.73 8.26
N LEU A 51 -31.60 18.45 8.55
CA LEU A 51 -32.26 17.22 8.13
C LEU A 51 -32.78 17.39 6.71
N LEU A 52 -32.42 16.46 5.85
CA LEU A 52 -32.65 16.57 4.42
C LEU A 52 -33.63 15.49 3.95
N ARG A 53 -34.53 15.88 3.07
CA ARG A 53 -35.29 14.94 2.24
C ARG A 53 -34.76 15.05 0.83
N THR A 54 -34.30 13.93 0.27
CA THR A 54 -33.78 13.86 -1.10
C THR A 54 -34.74 13.13 -2.03
N ASP A 55 -34.62 13.35 -3.34
CA ASP A 55 -35.07 12.33 -4.30
C ASP A 55 -33.97 11.25 -4.39
N GLY A 56 -34.31 10.05 -4.87
CA GLY A 56 -33.36 8.94 -4.96
C GLY A 56 -32.13 9.21 -5.85
N THR A 57 -31.99 10.40 -6.45
CA THR A 57 -30.78 10.86 -7.16
C THR A 57 -29.85 11.70 -6.29
N GLY A 58 -30.18 11.88 -5.01
CA GLY A 58 -29.41 12.69 -4.05
C GLY A 58 -29.75 14.18 -4.10
N ARG A 59 -30.69 14.61 -4.94
CA ARG A 59 -31.11 16.02 -5.00
C ARG A 59 -31.93 16.35 -3.75
N VAL A 60 -31.58 17.45 -3.08
CA VAL A 60 -32.31 17.95 -1.91
C VAL A 60 -33.67 18.52 -2.34
N LEU A 61 -34.75 17.94 -1.80
CA LEU A 61 -36.15 18.36 -2.00
C LEU A 61 -36.65 19.28 -0.89
N ALA A 62 -36.14 19.10 0.33
CA ALA A 62 -36.47 19.93 1.49
C ALA A 62 -35.34 19.87 2.52
N GLU A 63 -35.16 20.97 3.24
CA GLU A 63 -34.23 21.13 4.35
C GLU A 63 -35.00 21.60 5.59
N GLU A 64 -34.85 20.88 6.70
CA GLU A 64 -35.27 21.30 8.02
C GLU A 64 -34.03 21.57 8.87
N ARG A 65 -33.89 22.82 9.36
CA ARG A 65 -32.75 23.22 10.18
C ARG A 65 -33.11 23.28 11.65
N ILE A 66 -32.26 22.70 12.48
CA ILE A 66 -32.42 22.59 13.92
C ILE A 66 -31.14 23.12 14.57
N GLY A 67 -31.26 24.17 15.40
CA GLY A 67 -30.11 24.74 16.10
C GLY A 67 -29.56 23.75 17.14
N MET A 68 -28.24 23.63 17.23
CA MET A 68 -27.57 22.74 18.17
C MET A 68 -27.16 23.47 19.46
N HIS A 69 -27.15 22.76 20.58
CA HIS A 69 -26.70 23.28 21.87
C HIS A 69 -25.17 23.26 21.94
N GLY A 70 -24.54 24.34 22.38
CA GLY A 70 -23.09 24.37 22.55
C GLY A 70 -22.47 25.76 22.43
N PRO A 71 -21.13 25.83 22.30
CA PRO A 71 -20.21 24.68 22.32
C PRO A 71 -19.88 24.21 23.74
N GLY A 72 -19.82 22.89 23.97
CA GLY A 72 -19.32 22.26 25.19
C GLY A 72 -18.05 21.47 24.88
N ARG A 73 -16.89 21.89 25.44
CA ARG A 73 -15.55 21.37 25.06
C ARG A 73 -15.29 21.42 23.54
N GLY A 74 -15.84 22.41 22.84
CA GLY A 74 -15.72 22.55 21.39
C GLY A 74 -16.72 21.76 20.55
N ALA A 75 -17.62 20.98 21.18
CA ALA A 75 -18.64 20.19 20.49
C ALA A 75 -20.06 20.78 20.63
N TRP A 76 -20.86 20.62 19.57
CA TRP A 76 -22.26 21.00 19.47
C TRP A 76 -23.12 19.74 19.47
N GLY A 77 -24.26 19.77 20.16
CA GLY A 77 -25.12 18.61 20.36
C GLY A 77 -26.59 18.91 20.08
N ALA A 78 -27.29 17.94 19.50
CA ALA A 78 -28.75 17.95 19.43
C ALA A 78 -29.28 16.51 19.52
N PHE A 79 -30.37 16.31 20.25
CA PHE A 79 -31.17 15.09 20.15
C PHE A 79 -32.43 15.40 19.35
N VAL A 80 -32.76 14.54 18.38
CA VAL A 80 -33.97 14.68 17.55
C VAL A 80 -34.85 13.44 17.69
N PRO A 81 -36.02 13.55 18.37
CA PRO A 81 -36.97 12.45 18.50
C PRO A 81 -37.48 11.94 17.15
N GLY A 82 -37.68 10.62 17.03
CA GLY A 82 -38.27 9.98 15.85
C GLY A 82 -37.35 9.87 14.63
N VAL A 83 -36.18 10.51 14.64
CA VAL A 83 -35.16 10.33 13.60
C VAL A 83 -34.43 9.01 13.79
N GLY A 84 -34.36 8.19 12.74
CA GLY A 84 -33.69 6.89 12.74
C GLY A 84 -32.85 6.64 11.49
N ALA A 85 -32.48 5.37 11.28
CA ALA A 85 -31.66 4.93 10.16
C ALA A 85 -32.23 5.36 8.81
N GLY A 86 -31.36 5.79 7.90
CA GLY A 86 -31.70 6.31 6.58
C GLY A 86 -31.99 7.81 6.54
N GLN A 87 -32.03 8.51 7.68
CA GLN A 87 -32.15 9.97 7.66
C GLN A 87 -30.89 10.61 7.03
N ARG A 88 -31.10 11.47 6.04
CA ARG A 88 -30.03 12.28 5.41
C ARG A 88 -29.79 13.55 6.20
N TYR A 89 -28.54 13.94 6.38
CA TYR A 89 -28.20 15.12 7.16
C TYR A 89 -26.86 15.76 6.78
N GLY A 90 -26.67 17.00 7.21
CA GLY A 90 -25.41 17.73 7.21
C GLY A 90 -25.46 18.87 8.22
N TYR A 91 -24.47 19.75 8.21
CA TYR A 91 -24.41 20.90 9.11
C TYR A 91 -24.25 22.22 8.36
N ARG A 92 -24.76 23.31 8.94
CA ARG A 92 -24.42 24.68 8.55
C ARG A 92 -23.79 25.39 9.74
N VAL A 93 -22.64 26.00 9.51
CA VAL A 93 -21.83 26.61 10.58
C VAL A 93 -21.88 28.11 10.47
N HIS A 94 -22.29 28.74 11.57
CA HIS A 94 -22.33 30.18 11.73
C HIS A 94 -21.10 30.63 12.49
N GLY A 95 -20.55 31.79 12.12
CA GLY A 95 -19.36 32.31 12.77
C GLY A 95 -18.83 33.58 12.11
N PRO A 96 -17.72 34.11 12.63
CA PRO A 96 -17.03 35.20 11.97
C PRO A 96 -16.43 34.74 10.64
N TRP A 97 -16.34 35.66 9.69
CA TRP A 97 -15.57 35.50 8.46
C TRP A 97 -14.33 36.41 8.54
N SER A 98 -13.16 35.82 8.77
CA SER A 98 -11.87 36.51 8.87
C SER A 98 -10.78 35.68 8.18
N PRO A 99 -10.69 35.72 6.83
CA PRO A 99 -9.73 34.90 6.09
C PRO A 99 -8.27 35.16 6.47
N HIS A 100 -7.93 36.39 6.87
CA HIS A 100 -6.60 36.74 7.35
C HIS A 100 -6.21 36.03 8.66
N GLU A 101 -7.21 35.68 9.47
CA GLU A 101 -7.04 34.95 10.72
C GLU A 101 -7.34 33.45 10.55
N GLY A 102 -7.58 32.98 9.33
CA GLY A 102 -7.92 31.59 9.04
C GLY A 102 -9.35 31.19 9.43
N VAL A 103 -10.22 32.13 9.80
CA VAL A 103 -11.61 31.84 10.18
C VAL A 103 -12.52 31.97 8.95
N LEU A 104 -13.13 30.85 8.52
CA LEU A 104 -13.83 30.73 7.24
C LEU A 104 -15.29 30.25 7.38
N ALA A 105 -15.96 30.57 8.49
CA ALA A 105 -17.34 30.15 8.70
C ALA A 105 -18.29 30.79 7.67
N ASN A 106 -19.02 29.96 6.91
CA ASN A 106 -20.02 30.41 5.95
C ASN A 106 -21.26 29.50 6.00
N PRO A 107 -22.39 29.96 6.58
CA PRO A 107 -23.59 29.13 6.77
C PRO A 107 -24.33 28.82 5.46
N ASN A 108 -23.97 29.46 4.34
CA ASN A 108 -24.50 29.07 3.02
C ASN A 108 -23.92 27.73 2.54
N LYS A 109 -22.86 27.24 3.20
CA LYS A 109 -22.25 25.94 2.89
C LYS A 109 -22.82 24.88 3.82
N LEU A 110 -23.55 23.94 3.24
CA LEU A 110 -23.86 22.66 3.85
C LEU A 110 -22.59 21.81 3.86
N VAL A 111 -22.13 21.42 5.04
CA VAL A 111 -20.91 20.64 5.24
C VAL A 111 -21.23 19.23 5.74
N LEU A 112 -20.41 18.29 5.30
CA LEU A 112 -20.49 16.88 5.66
C LEU A 112 -20.07 16.67 7.12
N ASP A 113 -20.74 15.74 7.80
CA ASP A 113 -20.30 15.24 9.10
C ASP A 113 -19.02 14.40 8.93
N PRO A 114 -17.89 14.75 9.57
CA PRO A 114 -16.65 13.98 9.48
C PRO A 114 -16.76 12.58 10.09
N TYR A 115 -17.82 12.28 10.86
CA TYR A 115 -18.15 10.97 11.41
C TYR A 115 -19.25 10.22 10.63
N ALA A 116 -19.69 10.73 9.47
CA ALA A 116 -20.67 10.05 8.63
C ALA A 116 -20.12 8.70 8.12
N ARG A 117 -20.78 7.61 8.49
CA ARG A 117 -20.42 6.22 8.12
C ARG A 117 -20.93 5.78 6.75
N ALA A 118 -21.89 6.51 6.20
CA ALA A 118 -22.44 6.30 4.86
C ALA A 118 -22.83 7.65 4.25
N LEU A 119 -22.65 7.78 2.94
CA LEU A 119 -22.89 9.02 2.20
C LEU A 119 -23.96 8.83 1.13
N GLU A 120 -24.74 9.88 0.89
CA GLU A 120 -25.56 10.00 -0.31
C GLU A 120 -25.06 11.15 -1.20
N GLY A 121 -25.05 10.90 -2.51
CA GLY A 121 -24.51 11.84 -3.49
C GLY A 121 -22.99 11.93 -3.49
N ALA A 122 -22.47 12.86 -4.27
CA ALA A 122 -21.05 13.21 -4.35
C ALA A 122 -20.93 14.72 -4.56
N PRO A 123 -19.82 15.36 -4.14
CA PRO A 123 -19.60 16.76 -4.45
C PRO A 123 -19.57 16.97 -5.98
N GLN A 124 -20.18 18.06 -6.43
CA GLN A 124 -20.21 18.47 -7.83
C GLN A 124 -19.38 19.73 -7.98
N LEU A 125 -18.44 19.74 -8.93
CA LEU A 125 -17.59 20.90 -9.15
C LEU A 125 -18.42 22.07 -9.67
N GLY A 126 -18.45 23.14 -8.87
CA GLY A 126 -19.13 24.39 -9.18
C GLY A 126 -18.77 25.47 -8.16
N PRO A 127 -19.13 26.75 -8.39
CA PRO A 127 -18.87 27.83 -7.45
C PRO A 127 -19.61 27.64 -6.10
N GLU A 128 -20.63 26.79 -6.03
CA GLU A 128 -21.45 26.55 -4.85
C GLU A 128 -20.66 25.91 -3.70
N ILE A 129 -19.69 25.03 -4.00
CA ILE A 129 -18.92 24.28 -3.00
C ILE A 129 -17.75 25.08 -2.40
N PHE A 130 -17.52 26.32 -2.86
CA PHE A 130 -16.47 27.18 -2.32
C PHE A 130 -17.04 28.12 -1.25
N ALA A 131 -16.39 28.20 -0.09
CA ALA A 131 -16.81 29.10 0.99
C ALA A 131 -16.67 30.59 0.61
N HIS A 132 -15.85 30.90 -0.40
CA HIS A 132 -15.60 32.24 -0.91
C HIS A 132 -16.04 32.39 -2.37
N GLU A 133 -16.22 33.62 -2.84
CA GLU A 133 -16.58 33.88 -4.22
C GLU A 133 -15.43 33.58 -5.19
N VAL A 134 -15.77 32.93 -6.30
CA VAL A 134 -14.80 32.49 -7.33
C VAL A 134 -15.17 32.96 -8.73
N ASP A 135 -14.17 33.08 -9.61
CA ASP A 135 -14.36 33.37 -11.03
C ASP A 135 -14.82 32.15 -11.84
N GLU A 136 -15.00 32.31 -13.15
CA GLU A 136 -15.34 31.23 -14.07
C GLU A 136 -14.30 30.10 -14.10
N GLN A 137 -13.07 30.39 -13.69
CA GLN A 137 -11.98 29.41 -13.55
C GLN A 137 -11.88 28.89 -12.12
N LEU A 138 -12.88 29.13 -11.26
CA LEU A 138 -12.93 28.69 -9.86
C LEU A 138 -11.73 29.17 -9.03
N ARG A 139 -11.20 30.36 -9.32
CA ARG A 139 -10.16 31.04 -8.51
C ARG A 139 -10.80 32.14 -7.67
N PRO A 140 -10.23 32.49 -6.50
CA PRO A 140 -10.77 33.56 -5.67
C PRO A 140 -10.95 34.89 -6.43
N LEU A 141 -12.13 35.53 -6.33
CA LEU A 141 -12.39 36.83 -6.97
C LEU A 141 -11.64 38.00 -6.33
N SER A 142 -11.31 37.89 -5.05
CA SER A 142 -10.67 38.96 -4.28
C SER A 142 -9.66 38.42 -3.25
N GLN A 143 -8.70 39.26 -2.88
CA GLN A 143 -7.88 39.08 -1.69
C GLN A 143 -8.01 40.32 -0.77
N PRO A 144 -8.44 40.16 0.50
CA PRO A 144 -8.92 38.92 1.11
C PRO A 144 -10.16 38.32 0.42
N MET A 145 -10.36 37.02 0.64
CA MET A 145 -11.50 36.29 0.10
C MET A 145 -12.82 36.82 0.67
N THR A 146 -13.82 37.00 -0.18
CA THR A 146 -15.18 37.44 0.20
C THR A 146 -16.08 36.20 0.34
N PRO A 147 -16.96 36.11 1.37
CA PRO A 147 -17.78 34.91 1.57
C PRO A 147 -18.79 34.75 0.42
N SER A 148 -18.90 33.54 -0.12
CA SER A 148 -19.84 33.23 -1.20
C SER A 148 -21.28 33.19 -0.69
N PRO A 149 -22.24 33.85 -1.36
CA PRO A 149 -23.66 33.80 -1.00
C PRO A 149 -24.38 32.56 -1.54
N LEU A 150 -23.73 31.73 -2.36
CA LEU A 150 -24.34 30.58 -3.02
C LEU A 150 -24.58 29.44 -2.03
N ASP A 151 -25.75 28.80 -2.11
CA ASP A 151 -26.07 27.62 -1.32
C ASP A 151 -25.44 26.35 -1.92
N SER A 152 -24.75 25.56 -1.08
CA SER A 152 -24.14 24.30 -1.52
C SER A 152 -25.07 23.08 -1.41
N ALA A 153 -26.26 23.21 -0.82
CA ALA A 153 -27.22 22.10 -0.76
C ALA A 153 -27.54 21.57 -2.17
N GLY A 154 -27.44 20.25 -2.35
CA GLY A 154 -27.58 19.58 -3.66
C GLY A 154 -26.31 19.53 -4.51
N HIS A 155 -25.21 20.16 -4.08
CA HIS A 155 -23.91 20.15 -4.76
C HIS A 155 -22.80 19.45 -3.95
N VAL A 156 -23.12 18.93 -2.75
CA VAL A 156 -22.20 18.25 -1.84
C VAL A 156 -22.70 16.84 -1.52
N ALA A 157 -21.81 15.95 -1.08
CA ALA A 157 -22.22 14.72 -0.42
C ALA A 157 -22.79 15.03 0.97
N ILE A 158 -23.75 14.22 1.42
CA ILE A 158 -24.41 14.37 2.72
C ILE A 158 -24.31 13.06 3.51
N GLY A 159 -24.32 13.18 4.84
CA GLY A 159 -24.27 12.03 5.72
C GLY A 159 -25.62 11.31 5.78
N VAL A 160 -25.59 10.01 6.02
CA VAL A 160 -26.78 9.19 6.28
C VAL A 160 -26.63 8.52 7.64
N VAL A 161 -27.66 8.66 8.48
CA VAL A 161 -27.73 7.94 9.75
C VAL A 161 -27.77 6.44 9.46
N THR A 162 -26.76 5.71 9.90
CA THR A 162 -26.63 4.27 9.64
C THR A 162 -27.34 3.45 10.70
N GLY A 163 -27.93 2.34 10.28
CA GLY A 163 -28.58 1.39 11.17
C GLY A 163 -27.55 0.45 11.84
N PRO A 164 -28.02 -0.45 12.72
CA PRO A 164 -27.17 -1.54 13.17
C PRO A 164 -26.73 -2.40 11.97
N PRO A 165 -25.53 -2.99 12.02
CA PRO A 165 -25.02 -3.83 10.95
C PRO A 165 -25.97 -4.97 10.60
N ALA A 166 -26.17 -5.23 9.29
CA ALA A 166 -27.14 -6.23 8.81
C ALA A 166 -26.78 -7.68 9.19
N PHE A 167 -25.49 -7.97 9.36
CA PHE A 167 -24.94 -9.28 9.71
C PHE A 167 -23.59 -9.11 10.43
N PRO A 168 -23.16 -10.09 11.25
CA PRO A 168 -21.81 -10.10 11.83
C PRO A 168 -20.75 -10.41 10.77
N VAL A 169 -19.60 -9.76 10.85
CA VAL A 169 -18.43 -10.05 9.99
C VAL A 169 -17.65 -11.21 10.59
N VAL A 170 -17.23 -12.17 9.76
CA VAL A 170 -16.34 -13.27 10.19
C VAL A 170 -15.02 -12.68 10.70
N PRO A 171 -14.50 -13.11 11.87
CA PRO A 171 -13.21 -12.60 12.36
C PRO A 171 -12.06 -12.89 11.38
N GLY A 172 -11.13 -11.95 11.26
CA GLY A 172 -9.96 -12.09 10.38
C GLY A 172 -9.06 -13.28 10.74
N PRO A 173 -8.32 -13.83 9.76
CA PRO A 173 -7.55 -15.07 9.92
C PRO A 173 -6.31 -14.91 10.82
N ARG A 174 -5.84 -13.68 11.06
CA ARG A 174 -4.67 -13.35 11.89
C ARG A 174 -3.42 -14.13 11.49
N THR A 175 -3.04 -13.98 10.22
CA THR A 175 -1.81 -14.54 9.66
C THR A 175 -0.61 -14.09 10.49
N ALA A 176 0.21 -15.07 10.90
CA ALA A 176 1.42 -14.81 11.67
C ALA A 176 2.36 -13.86 10.89
N PRO A 177 2.98 -12.85 11.54
CA PRO A 177 3.75 -11.81 10.86
C PRO A 177 4.78 -12.35 9.85
N GLU A 178 5.53 -13.38 10.20
CA GLU A 178 6.55 -14.01 9.34
C GLU A 178 5.98 -14.74 8.11
N GLN A 179 4.70 -15.08 8.13
CA GLN A 179 3.99 -15.72 7.01
C GLN A 179 3.25 -14.71 6.11
N THR A 180 3.28 -13.42 6.49
CA THR A 180 2.62 -12.34 5.74
C THR A 180 3.26 -12.19 4.37
N VAL A 181 2.43 -12.15 3.33
CA VAL A 181 2.77 -11.76 1.97
C VAL A 181 1.68 -10.82 1.52
N VAL A 182 2.05 -9.55 1.37
CA VAL A 182 1.13 -8.47 1.01
C VAL A 182 0.93 -8.45 -0.50
N TYR A 183 -0.32 -8.29 -0.94
CA TYR A 183 -0.71 -8.10 -2.33
C TYR A 183 -1.42 -6.77 -2.48
N GLU A 184 -0.69 -5.74 -2.94
CA GLU A 184 -1.23 -4.40 -3.15
C GLU A 184 -2.07 -4.38 -4.42
N THR A 185 -3.33 -3.94 -4.34
CA THR A 185 -4.22 -3.93 -5.50
C THR A 185 -5.30 -2.86 -5.41
N HIS A 186 -5.90 -2.55 -6.56
CA HIS A 186 -7.03 -1.65 -6.68
C HIS A 186 -8.33 -2.44 -6.83
N VAL A 187 -9.36 -2.12 -6.03
CA VAL A 187 -10.68 -2.80 -6.04
C VAL A 187 -11.24 -2.91 -7.46
N LYS A 188 -11.29 -1.77 -8.16
CA LYS A 188 -11.73 -1.71 -9.56
C LYS A 188 -10.83 -2.47 -10.53
N GLY A 189 -9.57 -2.07 -10.65
CA GLY A 189 -8.65 -2.57 -11.68
C GLY A 189 -8.47 -4.07 -11.69
N LEU A 190 -8.39 -4.72 -10.52
CA LEU A 190 -8.15 -6.17 -10.42
C LEU A 190 -9.23 -6.97 -11.13
N THR A 191 -10.49 -6.60 -10.94
CA THR A 191 -11.64 -7.41 -11.38
C THR A 191 -12.36 -6.87 -12.62
N HIS A 192 -11.95 -5.71 -13.14
CA HIS A 192 -12.59 -5.04 -14.29
C HIS A 192 -12.77 -5.97 -15.49
N ASP A 193 -11.72 -6.71 -15.85
CA ASP A 193 -11.70 -7.64 -16.99
C ASP A 193 -11.48 -9.10 -16.55
N MET A 194 -11.68 -9.41 -15.27
CA MET A 194 -11.34 -10.73 -14.74
C MET A 194 -12.29 -11.82 -15.25
N PRO A 195 -11.76 -12.90 -15.85
CA PRO A 195 -12.58 -14.00 -16.33
C PRO A 195 -13.23 -14.73 -15.15
N GLY A 196 -14.49 -15.13 -15.33
CA GLY A 196 -15.28 -15.81 -14.29
C GLY A 196 -16.01 -14.87 -13.33
N VAL A 197 -15.66 -13.58 -13.27
CA VAL A 197 -16.45 -12.57 -12.54
C VAL A 197 -17.56 -12.05 -13.47
N PRO A 198 -18.85 -12.12 -13.07
CA PRO A 198 -19.96 -11.58 -13.84
C PRO A 198 -19.82 -10.08 -14.10
N PRO A 199 -20.16 -9.56 -15.31
CA PRO A 199 -19.96 -8.15 -15.68
C PRO A 199 -20.50 -7.14 -14.66
N GLU A 200 -21.64 -7.41 -14.05
CA GLU A 200 -22.30 -6.56 -13.05
C GLU A 200 -21.56 -6.47 -11.70
N LEU A 201 -20.63 -7.39 -11.43
CA LEU A 201 -19.79 -7.42 -10.24
C LEU A 201 -18.36 -6.92 -10.52
N ARG A 202 -17.99 -6.71 -11.78
CA ARG A 202 -16.61 -6.36 -12.13
C ARG A 202 -16.25 -4.98 -11.65
N GLY A 203 -15.08 -4.88 -11.03
CA GLY A 203 -14.55 -3.65 -10.49
C GLY A 203 -15.25 -3.16 -9.21
N THR A 204 -15.88 -4.07 -8.46
CA THR A 204 -16.61 -3.74 -7.23
C THR A 204 -16.12 -4.56 -6.02
N TYR A 205 -16.55 -4.19 -4.81
CA TYR A 205 -16.33 -4.97 -3.59
C TYR A 205 -16.84 -6.41 -3.75
N ALA A 206 -18.05 -6.60 -4.28
CA ALA A 206 -18.57 -7.93 -4.58
C ALA A 206 -17.73 -8.70 -5.63
N GLY A 207 -17.17 -8.01 -6.62
CA GLY A 207 -16.24 -8.59 -7.58
C GLY A 207 -14.96 -9.09 -6.91
N LEU A 208 -14.39 -8.32 -6.00
CA LEU A 208 -13.17 -8.69 -5.27
C LEU A 208 -13.38 -9.94 -4.39
N ALA A 209 -14.56 -10.08 -3.79
CA ALA A 209 -14.95 -11.26 -3.01
C ALA A 209 -15.56 -12.40 -3.85
N HIS A 210 -15.57 -12.30 -5.17
CA HIS A 210 -16.11 -13.36 -6.02
C HIS A 210 -15.23 -14.62 -5.96
N PRO A 211 -15.79 -15.86 -6.01
CA PRO A 211 -15.00 -17.09 -5.95
C PRO A 211 -13.86 -17.20 -6.97
N ALA A 212 -14.01 -16.59 -8.16
CA ALA A 212 -12.96 -16.55 -9.17
C ALA A 212 -11.73 -15.75 -8.68
N THR A 213 -11.96 -14.60 -8.05
CA THR A 213 -10.91 -13.74 -7.49
C THR A 213 -10.26 -14.38 -6.28
N ILE A 214 -11.06 -14.95 -5.37
CA ILE A 214 -10.56 -15.69 -4.21
C ILE A 214 -9.71 -16.88 -4.65
N SER A 215 -10.18 -17.68 -5.60
CA SER A 215 -9.42 -18.82 -6.14
C SER A 215 -8.10 -18.36 -6.77
N TYR A 216 -8.08 -17.20 -7.43
CA TYR A 216 -6.86 -16.64 -7.98
C TYR A 216 -5.86 -16.28 -6.87
N LEU A 217 -6.26 -15.45 -5.91
CA LEU A 217 -5.38 -14.96 -4.83
C LEU A 217 -4.86 -16.09 -3.94
N THR A 218 -5.74 -17.01 -3.53
CA THR A 218 -5.34 -18.20 -2.74
C THR A 218 -4.41 -19.13 -3.52
N SER A 219 -4.63 -19.30 -4.83
CA SER A 219 -3.73 -20.09 -5.68
C SER A 219 -2.40 -19.40 -5.96
N LEU A 220 -2.34 -18.07 -5.91
CA LEU A 220 -1.09 -17.31 -5.98
C LEU A 220 -0.24 -17.58 -4.73
N GLY A 221 -0.90 -17.66 -3.57
CA GLY A 221 -0.25 -17.95 -2.28
C GLY A 221 0.02 -16.70 -1.44
N VAL A 222 -0.64 -15.59 -1.75
CA VAL A 222 -0.65 -14.37 -0.91
C VAL A 222 -1.55 -14.60 0.31
N THR A 223 -1.30 -13.86 1.39
CA THR A 223 -2.02 -14.03 2.66
C THR A 223 -2.78 -12.77 3.09
N THR A 224 -2.37 -11.62 2.58
CA THR A 224 -2.92 -10.32 2.97
C THR A 224 -3.11 -9.47 1.72
N ILE A 225 -4.32 -8.94 1.52
CA ILE A 225 -4.64 -8.01 0.44
C ILE A 225 -4.51 -6.59 1.00
N GLU A 226 -3.72 -5.75 0.37
CA GLU A 226 -3.65 -4.31 0.66
C GLU A 226 -4.42 -3.58 -0.43
N LEU A 227 -5.54 -2.97 -0.06
CA LEU A 227 -6.38 -2.21 -0.97
C LEU A 227 -5.91 -0.77 -1.02
N LEU A 228 -5.72 -0.23 -2.23
CA LEU A 228 -5.67 1.21 -2.46
C LEU A 228 -6.89 1.91 -1.82
N PRO A 229 -6.83 3.23 -1.56
CA PRO A 229 -7.82 3.93 -0.75
C PRO A 229 -9.27 3.61 -1.11
N ILE A 230 -10.01 3.11 -0.10
CA ILE A 230 -11.45 2.84 -0.18
C ILE A 230 -12.27 3.78 0.70
N GLN A 231 -11.64 4.78 1.31
CA GLN A 231 -12.34 5.91 1.92
C GLN A 231 -13.04 6.72 0.84
N ALA A 232 -14.25 7.22 1.10
CA ALA A 232 -14.95 8.05 0.15
C ALA A 232 -14.08 9.26 -0.23
N SER A 233 -13.94 9.49 -1.53
CA SER A 233 -12.99 10.45 -2.08
C SER A 233 -13.69 11.51 -2.93
N PHE A 234 -12.97 12.59 -3.25
CA PHE A 234 -13.41 13.56 -4.24
C PHE A 234 -12.22 14.00 -5.07
N SER A 235 -12.34 13.90 -6.40
CA SER A 235 -11.24 14.25 -7.31
C SER A 235 -10.89 15.73 -7.24
N GLU A 236 -9.62 16.04 -7.43
CA GLU A 236 -9.09 17.39 -7.34
C GLU A 236 -9.69 18.31 -8.41
N VAL A 237 -9.85 19.60 -8.06
CA VAL A 237 -10.43 20.61 -8.95
C VAL A 237 -9.73 20.65 -10.32
N PHE A 238 -8.41 20.51 -10.35
CA PHE A 238 -7.67 20.55 -11.61
C PHE A 238 -7.92 19.31 -12.49
N LEU A 239 -8.15 18.12 -11.92
CA LEU A 239 -8.52 16.93 -12.68
C LEU A 239 -9.93 17.08 -13.27
N LEU A 240 -10.88 17.50 -12.44
CA LEU A 240 -12.27 17.63 -12.85
C LEU A 240 -12.46 18.67 -13.96
N LYS A 241 -11.71 19.78 -13.93
CA LYS A 241 -11.67 20.78 -15.02
C LYS A 241 -11.23 20.19 -16.36
N HIS A 242 -10.47 19.10 -16.34
CA HIS A 242 -10.00 18.39 -17.53
C HIS A 242 -10.75 17.08 -17.76
N SER A 243 -11.93 16.88 -17.13
CA SER A 243 -12.74 15.67 -17.24
C SER A 243 -11.97 14.39 -16.88
N ARG A 244 -11.06 14.48 -15.90
CA ARG A 244 -10.34 13.36 -15.30
C ARG A 244 -10.81 13.15 -13.87
N THR A 245 -10.54 11.97 -13.35
CA THR A 245 -10.85 11.58 -11.96
C THR A 245 -9.59 11.02 -11.30
N ASN A 246 -9.50 11.16 -9.99
CA ASN A 246 -8.50 10.47 -9.20
C ASN A 246 -8.89 8.98 -9.16
N TYR A 247 -8.16 8.15 -9.89
CA TYR A 247 -8.39 6.70 -9.95
C TYR A 247 -7.90 6.03 -8.68
N TRP A 248 -6.74 6.41 -8.14
CA TRP A 248 -6.19 5.76 -6.95
C TRP A 248 -7.02 6.03 -5.67
N GLY A 249 -7.60 7.22 -5.55
CA GLY A 249 -8.45 7.59 -4.41
C GLY A 249 -7.72 8.31 -3.28
N TYR A 250 -6.45 8.70 -3.42
CA TYR A 250 -5.68 9.49 -2.43
C TYR A 250 -6.14 10.96 -2.39
N SER A 251 -7.43 11.19 -2.12
CA SER A 251 -8.07 12.51 -2.05
C SER A 251 -9.32 12.41 -1.17
N THR A 252 -9.12 12.18 0.12
CA THR A 252 -10.17 11.72 1.04
C THR A 252 -11.19 12.81 1.36
N LEU A 253 -12.47 12.45 1.28
CA LEU A 253 -13.64 13.26 1.67
C LEU A 253 -14.21 12.84 3.03
N SER A 254 -14.27 11.54 3.31
CA SER A 254 -14.76 11.01 4.60
C SER A 254 -13.84 9.91 5.12
N TYR A 255 -13.52 9.98 6.41
CA TYR A 255 -12.70 8.96 7.05
C TYR A 255 -13.47 7.68 7.39
N PHE A 256 -14.80 7.72 7.49
CA PHE A 256 -15.63 6.61 7.96
C PHE A 256 -16.48 5.97 6.86
N ALA A 257 -16.77 6.69 5.79
CA ALA A 257 -17.60 6.17 4.72
C ALA A 257 -16.75 5.50 3.64
N PRO A 258 -17.20 4.37 3.09
CA PRO A 258 -16.55 3.74 1.95
C PRO A 258 -16.81 4.50 0.64
N GLU A 259 -15.90 4.34 -0.32
CA GLU A 259 -16.02 4.85 -1.69
C GLU A 259 -17.17 4.16 -2.42
N ALA A 260 -18.28 4.88 -2.56
CA ALA A 260 -19.52 4.32 -3.09
C ALA A 260 -19.38 3.82 -4.53
N SER A 261 -18.49 4.41 -5.34
CA SER A 261 -18.28 3.98 -6.73
C SER A 261 -17.71 2.57 -6.87
N TYR A 262 -17.15 2.01 -5.79
CA TYR A 262 -16.66 0.63 -5.75
C TYR A 262 -17.72 -0.38 -5.32
N ALA A 263 -18.95 0.02 -5.01
CA ALA A 263 -20.06 -0.91 -4.80
C ALA A 263 -20.80 -1.22 -6.10
N THR A 264 -21.46 -2.39 -6.16
CA THR A 264 -22.30 -2.75 -7.30
C THR A 264 -23.37 -1.69 -7.58
N ALA A 265 -23.80 -1.60 -8.84
CA ALA A 265 -24.92 -0.72 -9.21
C ALA A 265 -26.18 -1.02 -8.37
N ALA A 266 -26.44 -2.31 -8.09
CA ALA A 266 -27.56 -2.74 -7.25
C ALA A 266 -27.44 -2.25 -5.80
N ALA A 267 -26.25 -2.34 -5.18
CA ALA A 267 -26.04 -1.81 -3.83
C ALA A 267 -26.17 -0.29 -3.78
N ARG A 268 -25.63 0.42 -4.78
CA ARG A 268 -25.78 1.88 -4.89
C ARG A 268 -27.24 2.31 -5.03
N GLU A 269 -28.02 1.60 -5.85
CA GLU A 269 -29.46 1.86 -6.04
C GLU A 269 -30.28 1.54 -4.77
N ALA A 270 -29.92 0.47 -4.05
CA ALA A 270 -30.53 0.12 -2.76
C ALA A 270 -30.22 1.14 -1.65
N GLY A 271 -29.15 1.92 -1.82
CA GLY A 271 -28.83 3.09 -1.03
C GLY A 271 -27.59 2.93 -0.13
N PRO A 272 -27.24 3.98 0.63
CA PRO A 272 -25.93 4.06 1.30
C PRO A 272 -25.65 2.95 2.32
N GLN A 273 -26.67 2.42 2.98
CA GLN A 273 -26.52 1.27 3.88
C GLN A 273 -26.12 0.00 3.12
N ALA A 274 -26.66 -0.23 1.93
CA ALA A 274 -26.35 -1.42 1.13
C ALA A 274 -24.92 -1.38 0.58
N VAL A 275 -24.38 -0.19 0.27
CA VAL A 275 -22.96 0.01 -0.06
C VAL A 275 -22.06 -0.43 1.10
N LEU A 276 -22.38 0.02 2.32
CA LEU A 276 -21.66 -0.36 3.53
C LEU A 276 -21.76 -1.87 3.80
N ASP A 277 -22.94 -2.46 3.61
CA ASP A 277 -23.14 -3.89 3.78
C ASP A 277 -22.40 -4.72 2.71
N GLU A 278 -22.31 -4.27 1.46
CA GLU A 278 -21.52 -4.95 0.42
C GLU A 278 -20.03 -5.01 0.78
N LEU A 279 -19.46 -3.90 1.26
CA LEU A 279 -18.08 -3.87 1.75
C LEU A 279 -17.88 -4.83 2.93
N ARG A 280 -18.76 -4.80 3.93
CA ARG A 280 -18.68 -5.70 5.09
C ARG A 280 -18.81 -7.17 4.68
N GLY A 281 -19.63 -7.44 3.67
CA GLY A 281 -19.77 -8.77 3.06
C GLY A 281 -18.48 -9.21 2.38
N MET A 282 -17.85 -8.33 1.61
CA MET A 282 -16.56 -8.59 0.96
C MET A 282 -15.49 -8.98 2.00
N VAL A 283 -15.32 -8.19 3.05
CA VAL A 283 -14.36 -8.49 4.14
C VAL A 283 -14.65 -9.86 4.75
N SER A 284 -15.91 -10.12 5.11
CA SER A 284 -16.31 -11.39 5.72
C SER A 284 -15.99 -12.60 4.84
N ILE A 285 -16.25 -12.51 3.53
CA ILE A 285 -16.00 -13.60 2.58
C ILE A 285 -14.48 -13.81 2.36
N LEU A 286 -13.69 -12.73 2.32
CA LEU A 286 -12.24 -12.84 2.22
C LEU A 286 -11.64 -13.51 3.47
N HIS A 287 -12.17 -13.20 4.66
CA HIS A 287 -11.77 -13.86 5.90
C HIS A 287 -12.11 -15.34 5.93
N GLU A 288 -13.29 -15.74 5.43
CA GLU A 288 -13.66 -17.16 5.28
C GLU A 288 -12.68 -17.92 4.38
N ALA A 289 -12.09 -17.23 3.39
CA ALA A 289 -11.06 -17.78 2.51
C ALA A 289 -9.64 -17.75 3.12
N GLY A 290 -9.47 -17.22 4.33
CA GLY A 290 -8.18 -17.11 5.01
C GLY A 290 -7.30 -15.97 4.50
N LEU A 291 -7.88 -14.93 3.89
CA LEU A 291 -7.18 -13.74 3.43
C LEU A 291 -7.43 -12.58 4.39
N GLU A 292 -6.36 -11.93 4.82
CA GLU A 292 -6.46 -10.67 5.58
C GLU A 292 -6.73 -9.48 4.64
N VAL A 293 -7.37 -8.44 5.16
CA VAL A 293 -7.64 -7.19 4.43
C VAL A 293 -7.00 -6.01 5.15
N ILE A 294 -6.01 -5.40 4.50
CA ILE A 294 -5.38 -4.14 4.88
C ILE A 294 -5.95 -3.04 3.98
N MET A 295 -6.21 -1.88 4.59
CA MET A 295 -6.66 -0.70 3.89
C MET A 295 -5.55 0.35 3.81
N ASP A 296 -5.25 0.83 2.61
CA ASP A 296 -4.48 2.07 2.46
C ASP A 296 -5.35 3.26 2.90
N VAL A 297 -4.83 4.06 3.84
CA VAL A 297 -5.55 5.14 4.50
C VAL A 297 -4.81 6.46 4.38
N VAL A 298 -5.57 7.50 4.06
CA VAL A 298 -5.07 8.86 3.91
C VAL A 298 -5.68 9.73 5.00
N TYR A 299 -4.89 9.95 6.06
CA TYR A 299 -5.23 10.86 7.15
C TYR A 299 -4.42 12.16 7.12
N ASN A 300 -3.34 12.20 6.33
CA ASN A 300 -2.38 13.30 6.33
C ASN A 300 -2.92 14.57 5.64
N HIS A 301 -3.85 14.45 4.68
CA HIS A 301 -4.51 15.55 3.97
C HIS A 301 -5.96 15.20 3.61
N THR A 302 -6.70 16.18 3.06
CA THR A 302 -8.08 15.98 2.56
C THR A 302 -8.25 16.52 1.13
N CYS A 303 -9.36 16.14 0.48
CA CYS A 303 -9.78 16.68 -0.82
C CYS A 303 -10.14 18.18 -0.83
N GLU A 304 -10.16 18.85 0.34
CA GLU A 304 -10.47 20.29 0.41
C GLU A 304 -9.35 21.17 -0.17
N SER A 305 -8.23 20.59 -0.63
CA SER A 305 -7.13 21.28 -1.33
C SER A 305 -6.51 22.41 -0.50
N GLY A 306 -5.82 23.38 -1.14
CA GLY A 306 -5.29 24.59 -0.48
C GLY A 306 -6.37 25.48 0.15
N VAL A 307 -5.97 26.56 0.83
CA VAL A 307 -6.88 27.47 1.57
C VAL A 307 -8.00 28.08 0.70
N ASP A 308 -7.78 28.14 -0.61
CA ASP A 308 -8.70 28.59 -1.65
C ASP A 308 -9.47 27.45 -2.35
N GLY A 309 -9.34 26.23 -1.85
CA GLY A 309 -10.11 25.07 -2.31
C GLY A 309 -11.57 25.04 -1.84
N PRO A 310 -12.30 23.97 -2.16
CA PRO A 310 -13.68 23.79 -1.75
C PRO A 310 -13.81 23.64 -0.22
N SER A 311 -15.02 23.87 0.30
CA SER A 311 -15.37 23.71 1.71
C SER A 311 -16.50 22.68 1.81
N LEU A 312 -16.12 21.44 2.09
CA LEU A 312 -16.94 20.25 2.03
C LEU A 312 -17.20 19.64 3.42
N SER A 313 -16.24 19.76 4.34
CA SER A 313 -16.30 19.13 5.67
C SER A 313 -15.48 19.93 6.69
N LEU A 314 -14.26 19.48 7.02
CA LEU A 314 -13.43 19.98 8.12
C LEU A 314 -13.19 21.49 8.05
N ARG A 315 -12.95 22.06 6.85
CA ARG A 315 -12.71 23.50 6.67
C ARG A 315 -13.91 24.33 7.09
N GLY A 316 -15.10 23.90 6.67
CA GLY A 316 -16.33 24.63 6.95
C GLY A 316 -16.83 24.41 8.37
N LEU A 317 -16.42 23.31 9.01
CA LEU A 317 -16.61 23.10 10.45
C LEU A 317 -15.69 23.97 11.29
N ASP A 318 -14.37 23.82 11.10
CA ASP A 318 -13.38 24.61 11.80
C ASP A 318 -11.98 24.52 11.14
N ASN A 319 -11.68 25.50 10.30
CA ASN A 319 -10.42 25.56 9.56
C ASN A 319 -9.16 25.67 10.46
N LEU A 320 -9.28 26.24 11.66
CA LEU A 320 -8.15 26.41 12.58
C LEU A 320 -7.92 25.17 13.45
N GLU A 321 -8.97 24.39 13.70
CA GLU A 321 -8.86 23.16 14.49
C GLU A 321 -8.22 22.01 13.70
N TYR A 322 -8.55 21.87 12.40
CA TYR A 322 -8.21 20.68 11.64
C TYR A 322 -6.99 20.80 10.72
N TYR A 323 -6.64 22.00 10.26
CA TYR A 323 -5.56 22.17 9.28
C TYR A 323 -4.32 22.83 9.87
N LEU A 324 -3.16 22.37 9.41
CA LEU A 324 -1.88 22.89 9.84
C LEU A 324 -1.61 24.24 9.16
N HIS A 325 -1.48 25.28 9.98
CA HIS A 325 -1.17 26.63 9.52
C HIS A 325 0.31 26.98 9.68
N SER A 326 0.80 27.81 8.76
CA SER A 326 2.14 28.38 8.83
C SER A 326 2.29 29.24 10.10
N PRO A 327 3.39 29.10 10.86
CA PRO A 327 3.61 29.90 12.06
C PRO A 327 3.48 31.41 11.80
N GLY A 328 2.64 32.09 12.58
CA GLY A 328 2.38 33.53 12.46
C GLY A 328 1.59 33.96 11.22
N ARG A 329 1.14 33.02 10.37
CA ARG A 329 0.34 33.27 9.16
C ARG A 329 -0.83 32.28 9.07
N PRO A 330 -1.90 32.48 9.88
CA PRO A 330 -3.06 31.57 9.93
C PRO A 330 -3.93 31.57 8.65
N ALA A 331 -3.64 32.43 7.68
CA ALA A 331 -4.27 32.39 6.35
C ALA A 331 -3.50 31.51 5.34
N GLN A 332 -2.40 30.88 5.75
CA GLN A 332 -1.53 30.10 4.89
C GLN A 332 -1.34 28.71 5.51
N TYR A 333 -1.75 27.66 4.80
CA TYR A 333 -1.45 26.30 5.22
C TYR A 333 0.05 26.00 5.11
N ALA A 334 0.54 25.17 6.02
CA ALA A 334 1.83 24.51 5.87
C ALA A 334 1.59 23.14 5.24
N ASP A 335 1.94 23.02 3.97
CA ASP A 335 1.73 21.81 3.18
C ASP A 335 3.01 20.96 3.15
N VAL A 336 3.00 19.85 3.88
CA VAL A 336 4.07 18.84 3.89
C VAL A 336 3.69 17.58 3.12
N THR A 337 2.51 17.55 2.51
CA THR A 337 1.97 16.40 1.75
C THR A 337 2.05 16.63 0.24
N GLY A 338 2.10 17.90 -0.18
CA GLY A 338 2.13 18.30 -1.59
C GLY A 338 0.74 18.37 -2.23
N THR A 339 -0.32 18.27 -1.43
CA THR A 339 -1.72 18.20 -1.89
C THR A 339 -2.54 19.45 -1.57
N GLY A 340 -1.88 20.49 -1.05
CA GLY A 340 -2.42 21.81 -0.73
C GLY A 340 -2.74 22.01 0.75
N ASN A 341 -2.99 20.95 1.52
CA ASN A 341 -3.24 21.03 2.96
C ASN A 341 -2.58 19.89 3.73
N THR A 342 -2.45 20.08 5.05
CA THR A 342 -2.01 19.06 5.99
C THR A 342 -2.95 19.08 7.18
N VAL A 343 -3.40 17.91 7.64
CA VAL A 343 -4.21 17.78 8.86
C VAL A 343 -3.32 17.99 10.09
N ASP A 344 -3.76 18.84 11.02
CA ASP A 344 -2.98 19.19 12.21
C ASP A 344 -3.18 18.19 13.36
N PHE A 345 -2.32 17.17 13.41
CA PHE A 345 -2.37 16.18 14.50
C PHE A 345 -1.83 16.67 15.85
N ARG A 346 -1.49 17.96 15.99
CA ARG A 346 -1.35 18.60 17.30
C ARG A 346 -2.72 18.88 17.94
N SER A 347 -3.78 18.96 17.13
CA SER A 347 -5.15 19.05 17.62
C SER A 347 -5.59 17.74 18.27
N THR A 348 -6.10 17.84 19.49
CA THR A 348 -6.72 16.71 20.19
C THR A 348 -7.92 16.16 19.41
N ARG A 349 -8.64 17.01 18.65
CA ARG A 349 -9.84 16.61 17.90
C ARG A 349 -9.49 15.93 16.59
N ALA A 350 -8.44 16.38 15.89
CA ALA A 350 -7.90 15.66 14.75
C ALA A 350 -7.35 14.27 15.14
N VAL A 351 -6.62 14.20 16.26
CA VAL A 351 -6.13 12.91 16.81
C VAL A 351 -7.30 11.99 17.17
N GLN A 352 -8.32 12.50 17.86
CA GLN A 352 -9.52 11.72 18.20
C GLN A 352 -10.22 11.22 16.94
N LEU A 353 -10.40 12.08 15.93
CA LEU A 353 -11.05 11.74 14.66
C LEU A 353 -10.34 10.57 13.95
N ALA A 354 -9.01 10.61 13.83
CA ALA A 354 -8.24 9.53 13.21
C ALA A 354 -8.33 8.23 14.02
N LEU A 355 -8.18 8.28 15.35
CA LEU A 355 -8.27 7.09 16.20
C LEU A 355 -9.67 6.46 16.20
N ASP A 356 -10.73 7.28 16.23
CA ASP A 356 -12.12 6.81 16.16
C ASP A 356 -12.41 6.16 14.80
N SER A 357 -11.89 6.73 13.71
CA SER A 357 -11.97 6.14 12.37
C SER A 357 -11.29 4.77 12.32
N LEU A 358 -10.03 4.68 12.73
CA LEU A 358 -9.29 3.42 12.77
C LEU A 358 -10.03 2.35 13.58
N ARG A 359 -10.55 2.71 14.76
CA ARG A 359 -11.31 1.77 15.61
C ARG A 359 -12.59 1.30 14.94
N TYR A 360 -13.27 2.19 14.21
CA TYR A 360 -14.46 1.84 13.44
C TYR A 360 -14.15 0.83 12.34
N TRP A 361 -13.09 1.06 11.55
CA TRP A 361 -12.68 0.15 10.48
C TRP A 361 -12.29 -1.23 11.01
N VAL A 362 -11.60 -1.32 12.15
CA VAL A 362 -11.27 -2.62 12.76
C VAL A 362 -12.51 -3.29 13.36
N SER A 363 -13.30 -2.56 14.16
CA SER A 363 -14.32 -3.18 15.03
C SER A 363 -15.65 -3.45 14.33
N GLU A 364 -16.04 -2.59 13.38
CA GLU A 364 -17.37 -2.63 12.76
C GLU A 364 -17.32 -3.14 11.31
N ILE A 365 -16.21 -2.86 10.60
CA ILE A 365 -15.99 -3.30 9.22
C ILE A 365 -15.19 -4.61 9.18
N GLY A 366 -14.24 -4.78 10.09
CA GLY A 366 -13.43 -5.98 10.22
C GLY A 366 -12.05 -5.89 9.55
N MET A 367 -11.51 -4.71 9.29
CA MET A 367 -10.16 -4.58 8.69
C MET A 367 -9.09 -5.17 9.63
N ASP A 368 -8.11 -5.88 9.04
CA ASP A 368 -6.99 -6.50 9.78
C ASP A 368 -5.81 -5.55 9.98
N GLY A 369 -5.78 -4.43 9.27
CA GLY A 369 -4.67 -3.48 9.31
C GLY A 369 -4.82 -2.31 8.37
N PHE A 370 -3.81 -1.44 8.41
CA PHE A 370 -3.75 -0.21 7.64
C PHE A 370 -2.36 0.00 7.07
N ARG A 371 -2.29 0.49 5.83
CA ARG A 371 -1.10 1.14 5.28
C ARG A 371 -1.34 2.64 5.27
N PHE A 372 -0.50 3.40 5.97
CA PHE A 372 -0.66 4.83 6.14
C PHE A 372 0.13 5.57 5.06
N ASP A 373 -0.59 6.23 4.18
CA ASP A 373 -0.04 7.18 3.20
C ASP A 373 0.67 8.35 3.90
N LEU A 374 1.82 8.74 3.35
CA LEU A 374 2.69 9.80 3.85
C LEU A 374 2.77 9.86 5.39
N ALA A 375 3.02 8.70 6.03
CA ALA A 375 2.81 8.50 7.45
C ALA A 375 3.67 9.41 8.34
N ALA A 376 4.78 9.96 7.82
CA ALA A 376 5.60 10.91 8.56
C ALA A 376 4.79 12.13 9.01
N THR A 377 3.80 12.55 8.20
CA THR A 377 2.92 13.68 8.54
C THR A 377 2.10 13.43 9.81
N LEU A 378 1.73 12.17 10.10
CA LEU A 378 0.97 11.78 11.30
C LEU A 378 1.76 11.99 12.61
N GLY A 379 3.09 12.00 12.51
CA GLY A 379 4.01 12.20 13.63
C GLY A 379 4.60 13.61 13.71
N ARG A 380 4.07 14.58 12.95
CA ARG A 380 4.65 15.93 12.91
C ARG A 380 4.22 16.81 14.07
N GLU A 381 5.20 17.41 14.74
CA GLU A 381 5.05 18.55 15.63
C GLU A 381 5.45 19.83 14.90
N GLY A 382 4.61 20.27 13.95
CA GLY A 382 4.97 21.34 13.01
C GLY A 382 5.97 20.82 11.95
N SER A 383 7.20 21.33 11.93
CA SER A 383 8.20 20.96 10.92
C SER A 383 9.02 19.71 11.26
N GLU A 384 8.94 19.20 12.48
CA GLU A 384 9.74 18.06 12.94
C GLU A 384 8.86 16.82 13.10
N PHE A 385 9.42 15.65 12.78
CA PHE A 385 8.81 14.35 13.06
C PHE A 385 9.21 13.88 14.45
N ASN A 386 8.25 13.38 15.21
CA ASN A 386 8.46 12.75 16.50
C ASN A 386 7.86 11.34 16.52
N PRO A 387 8.67 10.27 16.67
CA PRO A 387 8.15 8.90 16.73
C PRO A 387 7.31 8.62 17.99
N ARG A 388 7.36 9.53 18.98
CA ARG A 388 6.52 9.51 20.19
C ARG A 388 5.38 10.54 20.12
N HIS A 389 4.97 10.93 18.92
CA HIS A 389 3.82 11.81 18.74
C HIS A 389 2.54 11.15 19.30
N ALA A 390 1.64 11.97 19.85
CA ALA A 390 0.45 11.47 20.59
C ALA A 390 -0.43 10.55 19.76
N LEU A 391 -0.56 10.81 18.45
CA LEU A 391 -1.31 9.96 17.53
C LEU A 391 -0.67 8.57 17.38
N LEU A 392 0.65 8.51 17.16
CA LEU A 392 1.39 7.26 16.98
C LEU A 392 1.36 6.41 18.26
N ILE A 393 1.53 7.03 19.43
CA ILE A 393 1.36 6.35 20.72
C ILE A 393 -0.06 5.84 20.89
N GLY A 394 -1.06 6.65 20.53
CA GLY A 394 -2.47 6.25 20.55
C GLY A 394 -2.74 5.01 19.70
N MET A 395 -2.20 4.97 18.47
CA MET A 395 -2.32 3.82 17.58
C MET A 395 -1.62 2.58 18.16
N ALA A 396 -0.40 2.74 18.67
CA ALA A 396 0.40 1.63 19.19
C ALA A 396 -0.16 1.01 20.48
N THR A 397 -0.87 1.79 21.30
CA THR A 397 -1.30 1.36 22.64
C THR A 397 -2.82 1.16 22.77
N ASP A 398 -3.62 1.54 21.77
CA ASP A 398 -5.06 1.35 21.81
C ASP A 398 -5.42 -0.16 21.80
N PRO A 399 -6.29 -0.64 22.70
CA PRO A 399 -6.61 -2.06 22.82
C PRO A 399 -7.16 -2.73 21.57
N VAL A 400 -7.80 -1.97 20.68
CA VAL A 400 -8.33 -2.43 19.39
C VAL A 400 -7.21 -2.39 18.35
N LEU A 401 -6.49 -1.28 18.25
CA LEU A 401 -5.53 -1.03 17.17
C LEU A 401 -4.21 -1.78 17.31
N GLN A 402 -3.75 -2.06 18.55
CA GLN A 402 -2.50 -2.81 18.78
C GLN A 402 -2.50 -4.23 18.20
N ARG A 403 -3.68 -4.74 17.81
CA ARG A 403 -3.85 -6.07 17.18
C ARG A 403 -3.87 -6.01 15.66
N ALA A 404 -4.03 -4.83 15.09
CA ALA A 404 -4.06 -4.61 13.66
C ALA A 404 -2.62 -4.45 13.13
N LYS A 405 -2.39 -4.81 11.86
CA LYS A 405 -1.12 -4.54 11.18
C LYS A 405 -1.04 -3.05 10.85
N LEU A 406 -0.01 -2.35 11.32
CA LEU A 406 0.21 -0.93 11.03
C LEU A 406 1.41 -0.78 10.11
N ILE A 407 1.21 -0.42 8.86
CA ILE A 407 2.27 -0.26 7.85
C ILE A 407 2.40 1.23 7.53
N ALA A 408 3.57 1.82 7.69
CA ALA A 408 3.83 3.21 7.34
C ALA A 408 4.44 3.32 5.95
N GLU A 409 4.03 4.33 5.18
CA GLU A 409 4.91 5.01 4.25
C GLU A 409 5.77 6.01 5.04
N PRO A 410 7.01 5.66 5.41
CA PRO A 410 7.74 6.39 6.44
C PRO A 410 8.40 7.67 5.89
N TRP A 411 7.70 8.40 5.02
CA TRP A 411 8.12 9.69 4.52
C TRP A 411 6.93 10.61 4.25
N ASP A 412 7.23 11.88 4.00
CA ASP A 412 6.37 12.86 3.35
C ASP A 412 7.23 13.84 2.53
N VAL A 413 6.61 14.78 1.82
CA VAL A 413 7.34 15.71 0.94
C VAL A 413 7.92 16.91 1.69
N GLY A 414 7.59 17.07 2.97
CA GLY A 414 8.07 18.16 3.81
C GLY A 414 9.56 18.03 4.15
N PRO A 415 10.23 19.15 4.52
CA PRO A 415 11.60 19.10 5.02
C PRO A 415 11.74 18.10 6.18
N GLY A 416 12.79 17.27 6.11
CA GLY A 416 13.02 16.22 7.11
C GLY A 416 11.94 15.13 7.13
N GLY A 417 11.22 14.93 6.02
CA GLY A 417 10.14 13.94 5.91
C GLY A 417 10.61 12.49 5.86
N TRP A 418 11.83 12.18 5.40
CA TRP A 418 12.31 10.80 5.26
C TRP A 418 12.67 10.15 6.61
N ARG A 419 11.90 9.13 7.04
CA ARG A 419 11.91 8.55 8.40
C ARG A 419 11.87 7.02 8.44
N THR A 420 12.28 6.34 7.38
CA THR A 420 12.35 4.86 7.36
C THR A 420 13.19 4.33 8.52
N GLY A 421 12.63 3.39 9.28
CA GLY A 421 13.23 2.81 10.48
C GLY A 421 12.83 3.53 11.77
N GLU A 422 12.37 4.79 11.71
CA GLU A 422 12.13 5.62 12.90
C GLU A 422 10.74 5.44 13.52
N PHE A 423 9.78 4.77 12.87
CA PHE A 423 8.44 4.52 13.43
C PHE A 423 8.48 3.57 14.64
N PRO A 424 7.59 3.76 15.63
CA PRO A 424 7.55 2.95 16.85
C PRO A 424 6.96 1.57 16.59
N ASP A 425 7.23 0.59 17.46
CA ASP A 425 6.43 -0.64 17.49
C ASP A 425 4.96 -0.31 17.81
N PRO A 426 3.98 -1.00 17.20
CA PRO A 426 4.11 -2.18 16.34
C PRO A 426 4.11 -1.86 14.82
N PHE A 427 4.53 -0.65 14.41
CA PHE A 427 4.54 -0.32 12.99
C PHE A 427 5.55 -1.16 12.20
N HIS A 428 5.25 -1.35 10.93
CA HIS A 428 6.15 -1.81 9.89
C HIS A 428 6.35 -0.69 8.87
N ASP A 429 7.45 -0.65 8.15
CA ASP A 429 7.73 0.42 7.21
C ASP A 429 7.88 -0.14 5.80
N TRP A 430 7.23 0.52 4.83
CA TRP A 430 7.67 0.43 3.44
C TRP A 430 9.15 0.80 3.34
N ASN A 431 9.95 -0.15 2.85
CA ASN A 431 11.41 0.00 2.78
C ASN A 431 11.84 0.44 1.37
N ASP A 432 11.76 1.75 1.07
CA ASP A 432 12.18 2.27 -0.24
C ASP A 432 13.68 2.13 -0.49
N ARG A 433 14.50 2.02 0.56
CA ARG A 433 15.92 1.66 0.40
C ARG A 433 16.08 0.23 -0.13
N TYR A 434 15.21 -0.70 0.27
CA TYR A 434 15.14 -2.03 -0.34
C TYR A 434 14.76 -1.93 -1.82
N ARG A 435 13.68 -1.21 -2.15
CA ARG A 435 13.21 -0.96 -3.53
C ARG A 435 14.36 -0.44 -4.38
N GLY A 436 14.98 0.66 -3.96
CA GLY A 436 16.05 1.34 -4.67
C GLY A 436 17.28 0.46 -4.88
N THR A 437 17.73 -0.29 -3.86
CA THR A 437 18.91 -1.16 -3.98
C THR A 437 18.65 -2.35 -4.91
N VAL A 438 17.50 -3.01 -4.82
CA VAL A 438 17.20 -4.17 -5.68
C VAL A 438 17.05 -3.74 -7.13
N ARG A 439 16.37 -2.61 -7.39
CA ARG A 439 16.29 -1.99 -8.72
C ARG A 439 17.69 -1.65 -9.24
N SER A 440 18.51 -0.99 -8.42
CA SER A 440 19.87 -0.63 -8.84
C SER A 440 20.69 -1.85 -9.21
N PHE A 441 20.75 -2.85 -8.33
CA PHE A 441 21.60 -4.02 -8.54
C PHE A 441 21.25 -4.79 -9.83
N TRP A 442 19.96 -5.03 -10.08
CA TRP A 442 19.52 -5.84 -11.22
C TRP A 442 19.33 -5.07 -12.53
N LEU A 443 19.16 -3.75 -12.46
CA LEU A 443 18.76 -2.94 -13.62
C LEU A 443 19.70 -1.77 -13.85
N SER A 444 19.68 -0.72 -13.04
CA SER A 444 20.46 0.49 -13.35
C SER A 444 21.97 0.23 -13.35
N ASP A 445 22.48 -0.60 -12.43
CA ASP A 445 23.88 -1.04 -12.42
C ASP A 445 24.21 -1.87 -13.66
N VAL A 446 23.31 -2.75 -14.07
CA VAL A 446 23.53 -3.61 -15.24
C VAL A 446 23.51 -2.78 -16.53
N SER A 447 22.62 -1.79 -16.62
CA SER A 447 22.61 -0.76 -17.66
C SER A 447 23.93 0.01 -17.71
N ALA A 448 24.48 0.39 -16.54
CA ALA A 448 25.79 1.04 -16.44
C ALA A 448 26.93 0.12 -16.88
N LEU A 449 26.95 -1.14 -16.42
CA LEU A 449 27.93 -2.16 -16.80
C LEU A 449 27.92 -2.42 -18.31
N ALA A 450 26.73 -2.48 -18.93
CA ALA A 450 26.59 -2.66 -20.38
C ALA A 450 27.16 -1.49 -21.18
N LYS A 451 27.29 -0.32 -20.55
CA LYS A 451 27.91 0.90 -21.08
C LYS A 451 29.39 1.05 -20.67
N GLY A 452 29.97 0.04 -20.01
CA GLY A 452 31.37 0.06 -19.55
C GLY A 452 31.61 0.89 -18.29
N LEU A 453 30.56 1.28 -17.57
CA LEU A 453 30.64 2.01 -16.30
C LEU A 453 30.56 1.04 -15.11
N PRO A 454 31.18 1.33 -13.95
CA PRO A 454 31.03 0.50 -12.78
C PRO A 454 29.61 0.59 -12.18
N GLY A 455 29.12 -0.51 -11.61
CA GLY A 455 27.92 -0.53 -10.78
C GLY A 455 28.20 -0.19 -9.31
N SER A 456 27.19 -0.34 -8.47
CA SER A 456 27.33 -0.20 -7.01
C SER A 456 28.06 -1.40 -6.36
N ASP A 457 28.59 -1.19 -5.14
CA ASP A 457 29.16 -2.26 -4.33
C ASP A 457 28.07 -3.13 -3.65
N LEU A 458 28.44 -4.31 -3.13
CA LEU A 458 27.46 -5.31 -2.69
C LEU A 458 26.93 -5.10 -1.26
N ARG A 459 27.42 -4.10 -0.51
CA ARG A 459 27.07 -3.96 0.91
C ARG A 459 25.60 -3.68 1.13
N ASP A 460 25.05 -2.75 0.34
CA ASP A 460 23.64 -2.40 0.47
C ASP A 460 22.75 -3.58 0.09
N LEU A 461 23.09 -4.33 -0.98
CA LEU A 461 22.35 -5.53 -1.38
C LEU A 461 22.36 -6.59 -0.27
N ALA A 462 23.53 -6.92 0.28
CA ALA A 462 23.64 -7.89 1.37
C ALA A 462 22.84 -7.44 2.60
N THR A 463 22.88 -6.15 2.93
CA THR A 463 22.09 -5.57 4.03
C THR A 463 20.59 -5.68 3.78
N ARG A 464 20.13 -5.40 2.55
CA ARG A 464 18.72 -5.51 2.16
C ARG A 464 18.22 -6.95 2.21
N LEU A 465 18.97 -7.89 1.65
CA LEU A 465 18.66 -9.32 1.68
C LEU A 465 18.57 -9.87 3.11
N SER A 466 19.32 -9.28 4.05
CA SER A 466 19.39 -9.69 5.46
C SER A 466 18.38 -8.99 6.38
N GLY A 467 17.39 -8.28 5.82
CA GLY A 467 16.31 -7.67 6.61
C GLY A 467 16.56 -6.22 7.03
N SER A 468 17.59 -5.56 6.47
CA SER A 468 17.87 -4.13 6.68
C SER A 468 18.10 -3.74 8.15
N ALA A 469 18.98 -4.49 8.83
CA ALA A 469 19.33 -4.24 10.23
C ALA A 469 19.82 -2.80 10.49
N ASP A 470 20.45 -2.14 9.51
CA ASP A 470 20.88 -0.74 9.60
C ASP A 470 19.72 0.25 9.81
N LEU A 471 18.49 -0.13 9.46
CA LEU A 471 17.28 0.66 9.65
C LEU A 471 16.45 0.18 10.85
N PHE A 472 16.36 -1.14 11.08
CA PHE A 472 15.36 -1.72 11.97
C PHE A 472 15.93 -2.40 13.23
N SER A 473 17.25 -2.47 13.40
CA SER A 473 17.86 -3.04 14.63
C SER A 473 17.93 -2.07 15.81
N GLY A 474 17.86 -0.76 15.53
CA GLY A 474 17.67 0.27 16.53
C GLY A 474 16.19 0.44 16.89
N GLY A 475 15.91 1.07 18.04
CA GLY A 475 14.54 1.34 18.45
C GLY A 475 14.39 1.38 19.97
N GLU A 476 13.13 1.28 20.42
CA GLU A 476 12.78 1.29 21.84
C GLU A 476 13.24 0.03 22.59
N TYR A 477 13.25 -1.11 21.91
CA TYR A 477 13.62 -2.41 22.48
C TYR A 477 14.96 -2.93 21.93
N PRO A 478 15.73 -3.72 22.71
CA PRO A 478 16.91 -4.40 22.20
C PRO A 478 16.59 -5.29 20.99
N GLY A 479 17.31 -5.11 19.89
CA GLY A 479 17.03 -5.79 18.62
C GLY A 479 16.04 -5.06 17.71
N GLY A 480 15.48 -3.94 18.17
CA GLY A 480 14.54 -3.11 17.41
C GLY A 480 13.29 -3.89 17.01
N ARG A 481 12.78 -3.62 15.81
CA ARG A 481 11.58 -4.27 15.25
C ARG A 481 11.86 -5.60 14.55
N GLY A 482 13.12 -6.04 14.57
CA GLY A 482 13.58 -7.20 13.83
C GLY A 482 13.47 -7.04 12.30
N PRO A 483 13.78 -8.09 11.53
CA PRO A 483 13.63 -8.08 10.06
C PRO A 483 12.20 -7.78 9.60
N LEU A 484 11.20 -8.21 10.39
CA LEU A 484 9.80 -8.07 10.04
C LEU A 484 9.32 -6.61 10.07
N GLY A 485 10.04 -5.69 10.72
CA GLY A 485 9.77 -4.25 10.61
C GLY A 485 9.90 -3.71 9.18
N SER A 486 10.59 -4.42 8.29
CA SER A 486 10.69 -4.09 6.86
C SER A 486 9.57 -4.72 6.05
N VAL A 487 8.70 -3.90 5.46
CA VAL A 487 7.90 -4.29 4.29
C VAL A 487 8.76 -4.07 3.04
N SER A 488 9.32 -5.16 2.54
CA SER A 488 10.19 -5.16 1.36
C SER A 488 9.35 -5.22 0.11
N PHE A 489 9.55 -4.26 -0.79
CA PHE A 489 8.87 -4.18 -2.08
C PHE A 489 9.83 -3.67 -3.15
N VAL A 490 9.58 -4.01 -4.41
CA VAL A 490 10.37 -3.50 -5.56
C VAL A 490 9.52 -2.60 -6.44
N THR A 491 8.21 -2.74 -6.37
CA THR A 491 7.19 -2.07 -7.18
C THR A 491 5.97 -1.88 -6.29
N ALA A 492 5.25 -0.80 -6.53
CA ALA A 492 4.03 -0.41 -5.84
C ALA A 492 3.16 0.37 -6.85
N HIS A 493 2.00 0.84 -6.44
CA HIS A 493 1.14 1.68 -7.29
C HIS A 493 1.88 2.94 -7.79
N ASP A 494 2.76 3.52 -6.96
CA ASP A 494 3.68 4.59 -7.35
C ASP A 494 4.90 4.05 -8.12
N GLY A 495 5.18 4.68 -9.26
CA GLY A 495 6.25 4.33 -10.17
C GLY A 495 5.85 3.26 -11.19
N PHE A 496 6.86 2.64 -11.80
CA PHE A 496 6.65 1.56 -12.76
C PHE A 496 6.15 0.27 -12.10
N THR A 497 5.31 -0.46 -12.86
CA THR A 497 5.12 -1.91 -12.71
C THR A 497 6.43 -2.67 -12.93
N LEU A 498 6.50 -3.93 -12.54
CA LEU A 498 7.70 -4.74 -12.77
C LEU A 498 7.96 -4.97 -14.26
N ARG A 499 6.92 -5.04 -15.08
CA ARG A 499 7.08 -5.15 -16.53
C ARG A 499 7.66 -3.86 -17.11
N ASP A 500 7.17 -2.70 -16.69
CA ASP A 500 7.64 -1.42 -17.22
C ASP A 500 9.05 -1.09 -16.74
N LEU A 501 9.38 -1.49 -15.51
CA LEU A 501 10.71 -1.33 -14.92
C LEU A 501 11.82 -2.02 -15.75
N VAL A 502 11.49 -3.09 -16.49
CA VAL A 502 12.42 -3.77 -17.42
C VAL A 502 12.23 -3.36 -18.89
N SER A 503 11.28 -2.48 -19.18
CA SER A 503 10.89 -2.14 -20.55
C SER A 503 11.08 -0.65 -20.91
N TYR A 504 11.22 0.23 -19.93
CA TYR A 504 11.29 1.68 -20.13
C TYR A 504 12.44 2.32 -19.33
N ASP A 505 13.22 3.19 -19.97
CA ASP A 505 14.21 4.07 -19.30
C ASP A 505 13.59 5.44 -18.96
N TYR A 506 12.49 5.82 -19.62
CA TYR A 506 11.81 7.09 -19.42
C TYR A 506 10.35 6.87 -19.07
N LYS A 507 9.78 7.79 -18.28
CA LYS A 507 8.33 7.83 -18.02
C LYS A 507 7.58 8.39 -19.23
N HIS A 508 6.39 7.85 -19.47
CA HIS A 508 5.44 8.18 -20.54
C HIS A 508 4.07 8.47 -19.90
N ASN A 509 4.01 9.58 -19.18
CA ASN A 509 2.85 10.05 -18.40
C ASN A 509 1.97 11.02 -19.22
N GLU A 510 2.15 11.12 -20.54
CA GLU A 510 1.44 12.09 -21.38
C GLU A 510 -0.09 11.99 -21.25
N ALA A 511 -0.61 10.78 -21.00
CA ALA A 511 -2.03 10.54 -20.77
C ALA A 511 -2.61 11.31 -19.57
N ASN A 512 -1.76 11.66 -18.59
CA ASN A 512 -2.15 12.41 -17.39
C ASN A 512 -2.42 13.89 -17.70
N GLY A 513 -1.88 14.40 -18.81
CA GLY A 513 -2.13 15.76 -19.29
C GLY A 513 -1.33 16.85 -18.59
N GLU A 514 -0.18 16.50 -18.02
CA GLU A 514 0.72 17.44 -17.33
C GLU A 514 2.04 17.65 -18.09
N ASP A 515 2.06 17.34 -19.39
CA ASP A 515 3.23 17.39 -20.27
C ASP A 515 4.41 16.53 -19.77
N ASN A 516 4.09 15.34 -19.24
CA ASN A 516 5.05 14.37 -18.69
C ASN A 516 5.91 14.91 -17.52
N ARG A 517 5.45 15.97 -16.84
CA ARG A 517 6.16 16.58 -15.70
C ARG A 517 5.92 15.85 -14.38
N ASP A 518 4.78 15.18 -14.27
CA ASP A 518 4.38 14.40 -13.10
C ASP A 518 5.10 13.04 -13.03
N GLY A 519 5.08 12.41 -11.86
CA GLY A 519 5.80 11.15 -11.57
C GLY A 519 7.31 11.32 -11.34
N THR A 520 7.93 10.31 -10.72
CA THR A 520 9.38 10.32 -10.43
C THR A 520 10.24 10.23 -11.69
N ASP A 521 11.40 10.90 -11.69
CA ASP A 521 12.43 10.75 -12.73
C ASP A 521 13.52 9.72 -12.35
N ASP A 522 13.58 9.29 -11.08
CA ASP A 522 14.55 8.27 -10.60
C ASP A 522 13.89 6.88 -10.50
N ASN A 523 13.54 6.30 -11.65
CA ASN A 523 12.91 4.97 -11.67
C ASN A 523 13.87 3.81 -11.40
N ARG A 524 15.17 4.01 -11.65
CA ARG A 524 16.23 2.97 -11.60
C ARG A 524 15.89 1.75 -12.47
N SER A 525 15.28 1.99 -13.62
CA SER A 525 14.84 1.00 -14.59
C SER A 525 15.94 0.65 -15.61
N TRP A 526 15.67 -0.34 -16.45
CA TRP A 526 16.48 -0.61 -17.63
C TRP A 526 15.63 -1.24 -18.74
N ASN A 527 15.52 -0.58 -19.89
CA ASN A 527 14.73 -1.05 -21.03
C ASN A 527 15.35 -2.21 -21.83
N HIS A 528 16.57 -2.65 -21.46
CA HIS A 528 17.33 -3.71 -22.13
C HIS A 528 17.72 -3.40 -23.59
N GLY A 529 17.84 -2.11 -23.93
CA GLY A 529 18.32 -1.62 -25.23
C GLY A 529 17.24 -1.19 -26.21
N PHE A 530 15.94 -1.33 -25.85
CA PHE A 530 14.82 -0.88 -26.68
C PHE A 530 13.73 -0.31 -25.79
N GLU A 531 13.23 0.90 -26.07
CA GLU A 531 12.19 1.53 -25.25
C GLU A 531 10.80 0.95 -25.57
N GLY A 532 10.10 0.46 -24.54
CA GLY A 532 8.75 -0.07 -24.65
C GLY A 532 8.64 -1.46 -25.29
N PRO A 533 7.45 -1.82 -25.83
CA PRO A 533 7.22 -3.13 -26.43
C PRO A 533 8.02 -3.30 -27.73
N VAL A 534 8.66 -4.47 -27.88
CA VAL A 534 9.36 -4.82 -29.12
C VAL A 534 8.32 -5.08 -30.22
N PRO A 535 8.38 -4.38 -31.37
CA PRO A 535 7.44 -4.59 -32.47
C PRO A 535 7.52 -6.00 -33.06
N GLU A 536 6.39 -6.52 -33.52
CA GLU A 536 6.33 -7.78 -34.25
C GLU A 536 7.20 -7.71 -35.53
N GLY A 537 8.03 -8.73 -35.77
CA GLY A 537 8.95 -8.78 -36.91
C GLY A 537 10.34 -8.17 -36.67
N MET A 538 10.60 -7.53 -35.54
CA MET A 538 11.95 -7.18 -35.10
C MET A 538 12.62 -8.40 -34.42
N ASP A 539 13.92 -8.62 -34.64
CA ASP A 539 14.70 -9.64 -33.93
C ASP A 539 14.99 -9.21 -32.47
N GLY A 540 13.93 -9.04 -31.68
CA GLY A 540 14.00 -8.70 -30.26
C GLY A 540 13.87 -9.91 -29.34
N GLY A 541 13.99 -11.13 -29.88
CA GLY A 541 14.02 -12.37 -29.10
C GLY A 541 15.03 -12.32 -27.93
N PRO A 542 16.29 -11.86 -28.16
CA PRO A 542 17.27 -11.70 -27.08
C PRO A 542 16.83 -10.72 -25.98
N ILE A 543 16.17 -9.61 -26.35
CA ILE A 543 15.73 -8.56 -25.40
C ILE A 543 14.65 -9.12 -24.46
N GLU A 544 13.61 -9.73 -25.01
CA GLU A 544 12.50 -10.26 -24.20
C GLU A 544 12.93 -11.42 -23.28
N VAL A 545 13.91 -12.22 -23.70
CA VAL A 545 14.50 -13.26 -22.83
C VAL A 545 15.20 -12.63 -21.63
N LEU A 546 15.96 -11.55 -21.85
CA LEU A 546 16.65 -10.84 -20.76
C LEU A 546 15.65 -10.12 -19.85
N ARG A 547 14.66 -9.40 -20.39
CA ARG A 547 13.60 -8.74 -19.60
C ARG A 547 12.92 -9.72 -18.65
N ARG A 548 12.47 -10.86 -19.18
CA ARG A 548 11.81 -11.92 -18.37
C ARG A 548 12.75 -12.53 -17.35
N ARG A 549 14.07 -12.61 -17.63
CA ARG A 549 15.07 -13.05 -16.65
C ARG A 549 15.24 -12.02 -15.53
N SER A 550 15.35 -10.74 -15.85
CA SER A 550 15.41 -9.63 -14.89
C SER A 550 14.15 -9.57 -14.01
N THR A 551 12.96 -9.73 -14.59
CA THR A 551 11.69 -9.90 -13.85
C THR A 551 11.79 -11.02 -12.82
N ARG A 552 12.27 -12.20 -13.23
CA ARG A 552 12.43 -13.36 -12.33
C ARG A 552 13.52 -13.12 -11.28
N ASN A 553 14.63 -12.48 -11.61
CA ASN A 553 15.66 -12.11 -10.65
C ASN A 553 15.12 -11.21 -9.55
N VAL A 554 14.35 -10.19 -9.92
CA VAL A 554 13.70 -9.26 -8.99
C VAL A 554 12.71 -10.00 -8.08
N LEU A 555 11.82 -10.83 -8.65
CA LEU A 555 10.87 -11.64 -7.88
C LEU A 555 11.58 -12.64 -6.94
N GLY A 556 12.62 -13.33 -7.42
CA GLY A 556 13.42 -14.26 -6.62
C GLY A 556 14.12 -13.57 -5.45
N THR A 557 14.69 -12.39 -5.71
CA THR A 557 15.34 -11.54 -4.68
C THR A 557 14.34 -11.10 -3.62
N LEU A 558 13.16 -10.63 -4.03
CA LEU A 558 12.08 -10.24 -3.12
C LEU A 558 11.64 -11.39 -2.21
N LEU A 559 11.36 -12.56 -2.79
CA LEU A 559 10.74 -13.66 -2.07
C LEU A 559 11.72 -14.47 -1.20
N VAL A 560 13.03 -14.32 -1.40
CA VAL A 560 14.07 -14.94 -0.55
C VAL A 560 14.61 -14.01 0.54
N SER A 561 14.38 -12.71 0.40
CA SER A 561 14.84 -11.72 1.37
C SER A 561 14.18 -11.90 2.73
N ALA A 562 14.91 -11.53 3.79
CA ALA A 562 14.34 -11.39 5.12
C ALA A 562 13.42 -10.15 5.19
N GLY A 563 12.38 -10.22 6.02
CA GLY A 563 11.32 -9.19 6.10
C GLY A 563 10.00 -9.66 5.49
N THR A 564 9.05 -8.74 5.38
CA THR A 564 7.69 -9.00 4.87
C THR A 564 7.62 -8.60 3.39
N PRO A 565 7.47 -9.53 2.43
CA PRO A 565 7.41 -9.16 1.02
C PRO A 565 6.03 -8.59 0.65
N MET A 566 6.04 -7.54 -0.16
CA MET A 566 4.86 -6.99 -0.83
C MET A 566 5.01 -7.12 -2.34
N LEU A 567 3.96 -7.67 -2.98
CA LEU A 567 3.81 -7.75 -4.42
C LEU A 567 2.82 -6.66 -4.86
N LEU A 568 3.22 -5.88 -5.87
CA LEU A 568 2.27 -5.08 -6.62
C LEU A 568 1.42 -6.01 -7.49
N GLY A 569 0.11 -5.92 -7.33
CA GLY A 569 -0.81 -6.74 -8.07
C GLY A 569 -0.68 -6.52 -9.58
N GLY A 570 -0.56 -7.64 -10.29
CA GLY A 570 -0.36 -7.68 -11.73
C GLY A 570 1.07 -7.95 -12.13
N ASP A 571 2.06 -7.75 -11.26
CA ASP A 571 3.47 -8.04 -11.59
C ASP A 571 3.71 -9.53 -11.86
N GLU A 572 2.96 -10.41 -11.20
CA GLU A 572 2.98 -11.85 -11.40
C GLU A 572 2.42 -12.29 -12.76
N ILE A 573 1.70 -11.41 -13.45
CA ILE A 573 1.21 -11.61 -14.82
C ILE A 573 1.83 -10.62 -15.81
N GLY A 574 2.86 -9.87 -15.40
CA GLY A 574 3.53 -8.90 -16.26
C GLY A 574 2.64 -7.73 -16.69
N ARG A 575 1.76 -7.25 -15.80
CA ARG A 575 0.94 -6.04 -16.01
C ARG A 575 1.86 -4.87 -16.38
N SER A 576 1.43 -4.09 -17.37
CA SER A 576 2.14 -2.92 -17.89
C SER A 576 1.19 -1.74 -17.94
N GLN A 577 1.68 -0.56 -17.59
CA GLN A 577 1.00 0.73 -17.73
C GLN A 577 1.53 1.50 -18.95
N GLY A 578 2.26 0.82 -19.84
CA GLY A 578 2.75 1.40 -21.09
C GLY A 578 3.84 2.45 -20.89
N GLY A 579 4.58 2.37 -19.79
CA GLY A 579 5.57 3.37 -19.41
C GLY A 579 4.99 4.55 -18.63
N ASN A 580 3.70 4.57 -18.31
CA ASN A 580 3.17 5.51 -17.31
C ASN A 580 3.64 5.06 -15.92
N ASN A 581 4.34 5.92 -15.19
CA ASN A 581 4.86 5.64 -13.84
C ASN A 581 4.07 6.37 -12.73
N ASN A 582 2.97 7.02 -13.10
CA ASN A 582 2.13 7.80 -12.20
C ASN A 582 0.68 7.77 -12.69
N SER A 583 0.09 6.58 -12.77
CA SER A 583 -1.25 6.37 -13.37
C SER A 583 -2.40 6.78 -12.44
N TYR A 584 -2.17 7.72 -11.52
CA TYR A 584 -3.11 8.11 -10.46
C TYR A 584 -4.45 8.63 -10.98
N CYS A 585 -4.48 9.22 -12.17
CA CYS A 585 -5.69 9.74 -12.79
C CYS A 585 -6.19 8.91 -13.99
N GLN A 586 -5.70 7.68 -14.13
CA GLN A 586 -6.01 6.80 -15.27
C GLN A 586 -6.97 5.68 -14.88
N ASP A 587 -8.26 5.98 -14.80
CA ASP A 587 -9.31 4.95 -14.74
C ASP A 587 -9.59 4.41 -16.15
N SER A 588 -8.61 3.68 -16.68
CA SER A 588 -8.56 3.25 -18.09
C SER A 588 -7.77 1.95 -18.22
N PRO A 589 -7.70 1.35 -19.43
CA PRO A 589 -6.85 0.18 -19.69
C PRO A 589 -5.37 0.35 -19.35
N VAL A 590 -4.88 1.58 -19.13
CA VAL A 590 -3.54 1.84 -18.58
C VAL A 590 -3.40 1.23 -17.19
N SER A 591 -4.44 1.27 -16.36
CA SER A 591 -4.39 0.82 -14.96
C SER A 591 -5.09 -0.51 -14.70
N TRP A 592 -6.03 -0.90 -15.57
CA TRP A 592 -6.78 -2.16 -15.42
C TRP A 592 -5.91 -3.38 -15.75
N TYR A 593 -6.32 -4.54 -15.24
CA TYR A 593 -5.59 -5.79 -15.44
C TYR A 593 -6.01 -6.44 -16.75
N ASP A 594 -5.05 -6.70 -17.64
CA ASP A 594 -5.30 -7.54 -18.82
C ASP A 594 -5.16 -9.02 -18.45
N TRP A 595 -6.29 -9.71 -18.39
CA TRP A 595 -6.38 -11.12 -18.06
C TRP A 595 -6.30 -12.06 -19.27
N ASP A 596 -6.17 -11.53 -20.50
CA ASP A 596 -5.85 -12.35 -21.68
C ASP A 596 -4.35 -12.68 -21.72
N LEU A 597 -3.96 -13.60 -20.84
CA LEU A 597 -2.54 -13.87 -20.61
C LEU A 597 -1.90 -14.61 -21.79
N ALA A 598 -0.81 -14.05 -22.31
CA ALA A 598 0.10 -14.77 -23.18
C ALA A 598 0.85 -15.88 -22.43
N THR A 599 1.44 -16.83 -23.16
CA THR A 599 2.18 -17.96 -22.58
C THR A 599 3.26 -17.51 -21.60
N TRP A 600 4.05 -16.49 -21.96
CA TRP A 600 5.12 -15.99 -21.10
C TRP A 600 4.61 -15.36 -19.79
N GLN A 601 3.40 -14.78 -19.78
CA GLN A 601 2.80 -14.23 -18.55
C GLN A 601 2.37 -15.36 -17.62
N ARG A 602 1.80 -16.45 -18.18
CA ARG A 602 1.49 -17.67 -17.41
C ARG A 602 2.76 -18.30 -16.80
N ASP A 603 3.88 -18.22 -17.51
CA ASP A 603 5.18 -18.71 -17.05
C ASP A 603 5.74 -17.91 -15.86
N ILE A 604 5.59 -16.57 -15.88
CA ILE A 604 5.92 -15.70 -14.74
C ILE A 604 4.98 -16.00 -13.56
N LEU A 605 3.68 -16.14 -13.79
CA LEU A 605 2.71 -16.50 -12.74
C LEU A 605 3.06 -17.84 -12.07
N ALA A 606 3.45 -18.84 -12.86
CA ALA A 606 3.92 -20.12 -12.34
C ALA A 606 5.20 -19.96 -11.49
N THR A 607 6.11 -19.06 -11.89
CA THR A 607 7.31 -18.72 -11.14
C THR A 607 6.98 -18.07 -9.80
N THR A 608 6.11 -17.06 -9.78
CA THR A 608 5.72 -16.37 -8.55
C THR A 608 5.05 -17.34 -7.57
N ARG A 609 4.10 -18.17 -8.04
CA ARG A 609 3.48 -19.23 -7.22
C ARG A 609 4.49 -20.19 -6.62
N TYR A 610 5.47 -20.61 -7.41
CA TYR A 610 6.49 -21.55 -6.97
C TYR A 610 7.37 -20.95 -5.86
N LEU A 611 7.82 -19.70 -6.03
CA LEU A 611 8.64 -18.99 -5.04
C LEU A 611 7.86 -18.69 -3.75
N LEU A 612 6.59 -18.29 -3.86
CA LEU A 612 5.72 -18.09 -2.69
C LEU A 612 5.49 -19.39 -1.92
N ARG A 613 5.28 -20.50 -2.64
CA ARG A 613 5.17 -21.81 -2.02
C ARG A 613 6.47 -22.21 -1.30
N LEU A 614 7.64 -22.03 -1.93
CA LEU A 614 8.93 -22.30 -1.28
C LEU A 614 9.08 -21.49 0.00
N ARG A 615 8.83 -20.18 -0.04
CA ARG A 615 8.89 -19.31 1.14
C ARG A 615 7.94 -19.76 2.26
N ARG A 616 6.76 -20.25 1.89
CA ARG A 616 5.78 -20.76 2.85
C ARG A 616 6.22 -22.08 3.50
N GLU A 617 6.82 -22.98 2.72
CA GLU A 617 7.24 -24.32 3.15
C GLU A 617 8.56 -24.32 3.90
N HIS A 618 9.43 -23.32 3.66
CA HIS A 618 10.77 -23.23 4.23
C HIS A 618 10.94 -21.99 5.14
N PRO A 619 10.77 -22.12 6.48
CA PRO A 619 11.03 -21.07 7.44
C PRO A 619 12.39 -20.36 7.32
N VAL A 620 13.44 -21.01 6.82
CA VAL A 620 14.77 -20.39 6.61
C VAL A 620 14.73 -19.19 5.64
N MET A 621 13.71 -19.11 4.77
CA MET A 621 13.50 -17.99 3.86
C MET A 621 12.89 -16.76 4.52
N ARG A 622 12.32 -16.89 5.72
CA ARG A 622 11.56 -15.84 6.44
C ARG A 622 12.03 -15.66 7.89
N PRO A 623 13.31 -15.33 8.12
CA PRO A 623 13.85 -15.17 9.48
C PRO A 623 13.15 -14.04 10.23
N THR A 624 12.89 -14.27 11.52
CA THR A 624 12.20 -13.34 12.43
C THR A 624 13.15 -12.55 13.33
N VAL A 625 14.44 -12.91 13.31
CA VAL A 625 15.51 -12.27 14.07
C VAL A 625 16.65 -11.91 13.13
N PHE A 626 17.38 -10.84 13.43
CA PHE A 626 18.59 -10.51 12.67
C PHE A 626 19.66 -11.58 12.87
N ALA A 627 20.34 -11.93 11.78
CA ALA A 627 21.46 -12.85 11.85
C ALA A 627 22.65 -12.21 12.56
N THR A 628 23.35 -13.02 13.35
CA THR A 628 24.55 -12.66 14.09
C THR A 628 25.82 -12.82 13.26
N GLY A 629 25.75 -13.60 12.18
CA GLY A 629 26.91 -14.01 11.38
C GLY A 629 27.79 -15.03 12.11
N GLN A 630 27.26 -15.70 13.14
CA GLN A 630 27.94 -16.69 13.96
C GLN A 630 27.06 -17.94 14.15
N PRO A 631 27.63 -19.10 14.54
CA PRO A 631 26.82 -20.25 14.89
C PRO A 631 25.92 -19.98 16.09
N VAL A 632 24.66 -20.40 15.99
CA VAL A 632 23.64 -20.19 17.04
C VAL A 632 23.41 -21.49 17.80
N GLY A 633 23.55 -21.45 19.13
CA GLY A 633 23.36 -22.64 19.97
C GLY A 633 24.44 -23.70 19.73
N GLU A 634 24.02 -24.92 19.38
CA GLU A 634 24.90 -26.06 19.07
C GLU A 634 25.18 -26.20 17.57
N ASP A 635 24.75 -25.22 16.76
CA ASP A 635 25.00 -25.20 15.31
C ASP A 635 26.51 -25.15 15.00
N THR A 636 26.90 -25.69 13.84
CA THR A 636 28.28 -25.77 13.37
C THR A 636 28.61 -24.75 12.29
N ILE A 637 27.61 -24.15 11.65
CA ILE A 637 27.78 -23.07 10.66
C ILE A 637 27.14 -21.78 11.19
N ALA A 638 27.50 -20.65 10.60
CA ALA A 638 26.86 -19.37 10.94
C ALA A 638 25.39 -19.34 10.50
N ASP A 639 24.54 -18.65 11.28
CA ASP A 639 23.14 -18.41 10.92
C ASP A 639 22.96 -17.71 9.57
N LEU A 640 23.90 -16.83 9.20
CA LEU A 640 24.04 -16.23 7.89
C LEU A 640 25.53 -16.09 7.52
N ALA A 641 25.93 -16.64 6.38
CA ALA A 641 27.27 -16.52 5.84
C ALA A 641 27.25 -16.07 4.37
N TRP A 642 28.32 -15.40 3.96
CA TRP A 642 28.46 -14.85 2.61
C TRP A 642 29.74 -15.34 1.96
N TYR A 643 29.63 -15.81 0.72
CA TYR A 643 30.73 -16.39 -0.04
C TYR A 643 30.90 -15.72 -1.40
N ARG A 644 32.14 -15.74 -1.89
CA ARG A 644 32.54 -15.32 -3.23
C ARG A 644 32.18 -16.41 -4.25
N GLY A 645 32.34 -16.09 -5.55
CA GLY A 645 32.14 -17.06 -6.62
C GLY A 645 33.05 -18.30 -6.56
N ASP A 646 34.21 -18.23 -5.92
CA ASP A 646 35.13 -19.37 -5.75
C ASP A 646 34.84 -20.23 -4.50
N GLY A 647 33.76 -19.94 -3.78
CA GLY A 647 33.34 -20.69 -2.59
C GLY A 647 34.03 -20.27 -1.29
N GLU A 648 34.97 -19.33 -1.36
CA GLU A 648 35.64 -18.75 -0.19
C GLU A 648 34.77 -17.69 0.49
N ALA A 649 34.97 -17.47 1.79
CA ALA A 649 34.24 -16.46 2.54
C ALA A 649 34.46 -15.04 1.98
N MET A 650 33.43 -14.19 2.03
CA MET A 650 33.53 -12.78 1.65
C MET A 650 34.37 -11.99 2.69
N GLU A 651 35.50 -11.45 2.27
CA GLU A 651 36.32 -10.57 3.09
C GLU A 651 35.92 -9.10 2.90
N THR A 652 36.37 -8.24 3.83
CA THR A 652 36.02 -6.80 3.85
C THR A 652 36.32 -6.09 2.53
N ALA A 653 37.46 -6.35 1.90
CA ALA A 653 37.86 -5.64 0.69
C ALA A 653 36.90 -5.89 -0.50
N GLN A 654 36.38 -7.11 -0.64
CA GLN A 654 35.50 -7.50 -1.74
C GLN A 654 34.10 -6.89 -1.61
N TRP A 655 33.64 -6.63 -0.37
CA TRP A 655 32.41 -5.90 -0.12
C TRP A 655 32.43 -4.47 -0.68
N HIS A 656 33.60 -3.83 -0.68
CA HIS A 656 33.79 -2.46 -1.18
C HIS A 656 34.20 -2.43 -2.66
N ASN A 657 34.33 -3.58 -3.33
CA ASN A 657 34.76 -3.65 -4.72
C ASN A 657 33.55 -3.66 -5.67
N PRO A 658 33.31 -2.60 -6.46
CA PRO A 658 32.19 -2.53 -7.41
C PRO A 658 32.29 -3.56 -8.56
N HIS A 659 33.46 -4.18 -8.77
CA HIS A 659 33.63 -5.26 -9.75
C HIS A 659 33.23 -6.64 -9.21
N THR A 660 33.03 -6.79 -7.90
CA THR A 660 32.49 -8.03 -7.34
C THR A 660 30.99 -8.10 -7.63
N ARG A 661 30.58 -8.95 -8.57
CA ARG A 661 29.18 -9.10 -8.98
C ARG A 661 28.62 -10.52 -8.80
N VAL A 662 29.43 -11.42 -8.26
CA VAL A 662 29.03 -12.79 -7.92
C VAL A 662 29.11 -12.95 -6.42
N VAL A 663 28.01 -13.38 -5.80
CA VAL A 663 27.90 -13.56 -4.36
C VAL A 663 26.99 -14.73 -4.03
N GLN A 664 27.31 -15.46 -2.97
CA GLN A 664 26.48 -16.52 -2.43
C GLN A 664 26.08 -16.19 -0.99
N MET A 665 24.80 -16.36 -0.67
CA MET A 665 24.23 -16.18 0.67
C MET A 665 23.81 -17.55 1.20
N LEU A 666 24.41 -17.99 2.30
CA LEU A 666 24.07 -19.22 3.00
C LEU A 666 23.33 -18.88 4.29
N ARG A 667 22.14 -19.43 4.50
CA ARG A 667 21.42 -19.38 5.78
C ARG A 667 21.31 -20.78 6.37
N SER A 668 21.63 -20.91 7.66
CA SER A 668 21.42 -22.16 8.39
C SER A 668 19.93 -22.40 8.61
N GLY A 669 19.45 -23.59 8.24
CA GLY A 669 18.10 -24.04 8.53
C GLY A 669 17.95 -24.63 9.93
N ALA A 670 19.06 -25.03 10.57
CA ALA A 670 19.04 -25.72 11.86
C ALA A 670 18.34 -24.95 13.00
N PRO A 671 18.49 -23.61 13.16
CA PRO A 671 17.82 -22.86 14.22
C PRO A 671 16.29 -22.89 14.14
N VAL A 672 15.73 -23.17 12.95
CA VAL A 672 14.29 -23.21 12.69
C VAL A 672 13.79 -24.60 12.30
N GLY A 673 14.66 -25.62 12.38
CA GLY A 673 14.33 -27.01 12.04
C GLY A 673 14.02 -27.23 10.55
N ASP A 674 14.72 -26.52 9.66
CA ASP A 674 14.56 -26.54 8.20
C ASP A 674 15.88 -26.95 7.51
N ASP A 675 15.85 -27.09 6.19
CA ASP A 675 17.04 -27.27 5.35
C ASP A 675 17.86 -25.97 5.25
N ASP A 676 19.17 -26.08 5.03
CA ASP A 676 20.00 -24.91 4.77
C ASP A 676 19.64 -24.33 3.40
N LEU A 677 19.63 -23.00 3.31
CA LEU A 677 19.33 -22.27 2.09
C LEU A 677 20.59 -21.63 1.53
N LEU A 678 20.92 -21.96 0.29
CA LEU A 678 21.98 -21.29 -0.46
C LEU A 678 21.37 -20.52 -1.64
N VAL A 679 21.61 -19.21 -1.66
CA VAL A 679 21.23 -18.31 -2.75
C VAL A 679 22.48 -17.90 -3.50
N VAL A 680 22.54 -18.17 -4.80
CA VAL A 680 23.69 -17.84 -5.64
C VAL A 680 23.27 -16.78 -6.65
N ILE A 681 23.95 -15.64 -6.63
CA ILE A 681 23.63 -14.46 -7.45
C ILE A 681 24.79 -14.17 -8.40
N ASN A 682 24.51 -14.14 -9.71
CA ASN A 682 25.38 -13.57 -10.72
C ASN A 682 24.75 -12.28 -11.27
N GLY A 683 25.21 -11.14 -10.77
CA GLY A 683 24.84 -9.81 -11.25
C GLY A 683 25.77 -9.25 -12.33
N SER A 684 26.58 -10.10 -12.97
CA SER A 684 27.45 -9.72 -14.09
C SER A 684 26.80 -10.00 -15.45
N LEU A 685 27.36 -9.38 -16.50
CA LEU A 685 26.93 -9.58 -17.90
C LEU A 685 27.48 -10.87 -18.52
N ASP A 686 28.36 -11.58 -17.81
CA ASP A 686 29.04 -12.76 -18.29
C ASP A 686 28.53 -14.02 -17.59
N GLN A 687 28.64 -15.14 -18.28
CA GLN A 687 28.52 -16.44 -17.66
C GLN A 687 29.76 -16.67 -16.76
N VAL A 688 29.53 -17.21 -15.57
CA VAL A 688 30.59 -17.41 -14.58
C VAL A 688 30.58 -18.83 -14.04
N GLU A 689 31.76 -19.34 -13.67
CA GLU A 689 31.88 -20.58 -12.91
C GLU A 689 31.82 -20.25 -11.42
N VAL A 690 31.00 -20.99 -10.68
CA VAL A 690 30.79 -20.81 -9.23
C VAL A 690 31.06 -22.10 -8.49
N THR A 691 31.91 -22.06 -7.47
CA THR A 691 32.13 -23.18 -6.55
C THR A 691 31.20 -23.05 -5.35
N LEU A 692 30.38 -24.08 -5.09
CA LEU A 692 29.40 -24.04 -4.00
C LEU A 692 30.07 -24.27 -2.63
N PRO A 693 29.73 -23.48 -1.59
CA PRO A 693 30.26 -23.67 -0.24
C PRO A 693 29.70 -24.94 0.41
N GLY A 694 30.32 -25.39 1.51
CA GLY A 694 29.77 -26.47 2.34
C GLY A 694 28.78 -25.97 3.38
N ALA A 695 27.74 -26.78 3.65
CA ALA A 695 26.80 -26.58 4.76
C ALA A 695 26.48 -27.95 5.38
N HIS A 696 26.70 -28.10 6.69
CA HIS A 696 26.41 -29.33 7.45
C HIS A 696 26.90 -30.66 6.87
N GLY A 697 27.90 -30.63 5.98
CA GLY A 697 28.35 -31.81 5.24
C GLY A 697 27.24 -32.44 4.39
N ARG A 698 26.31 -31.65 3.85
CA ARG A 698 25.22 -32.10 2.97
C ARG A 698 25.45 -31.71 1.51
N ASP A 699 24.75 -32.36 0.59
CA ASP A 699 24.67 -31.93 -0.80
C ASP A 699 23.68 -30.78 -1.02
N TRP A 700 23.72 -30.18 -2.21
CA TRP A 700 22.87 -29.08 -2.66
C TRP A 700 21.89 -29.54 -3.74
N HIS A 701 20.61 -29.25 -3.54
CA HIS A 701 19.56 -29.52 -4.52
C HIS A 701 19.13 -28.21 -5.16
N LEU A 702 19.34 -28.05 -6.47
CA LEU A 702 18.87 -26.89 -7.21
C LEU A 702 17.34 -26.86 -7.24
N THR A 703 16.74 -25.95 -6.48
CA THR A 703 15.28 -25.83 -6.35
C THR A 703 14.69 -24.84 -7.33
N TRP A 704 15.45 -23.80 -7.71
CA TRP A 704 15.00 -22.80 -8.67
C TRP A 704 16.17 -22.07 -9.35
N ASP A 705 15.97 -21.71 -10.61
CA ASP A 705 16.91 -20.91 -11.39
C ASP A 705 16.11 -19.87 -12.21
N SER A 706 16.46 -18.60 -12.02
CA SER A 706 15.91 -17.46 -12.77
C SER A 706 16.12 -17.51 -14.28
N SER A 707 16.87 -18.46 -14.84
CA SER A 707 16.99 -18.72 -16.28
C SER A 707 15.91 -19.69 -16.80
N TRP A 708 15.22 -20.40 -15.91
CA TRP A 708 14.13 -21.31 -16.28
C TRP A 708 12.85 -20.55 -16.59
N ALA A 709 12.36 -20.64 -17.84
CA ALA A 709 11.11 -20.00 -18.24
C ALA A 709 9.95 -20.41 -17.31
N VAL A 710 9.89 -21.68 -16.93
CA VAL A 710 8.90 -22.24 -15.99
C VAL A 710 9.63 -23.02 -14.91
N PRO A 711 9.22 -22.93 -13.62
CA PRO A 711 9.77 -23.78 -12.56
C PRO A 711 9.64 -25.26 -12.90
N ARG A 712 10.65 -26.05 -12.54
CA ARG A 712 10.67 -27.49 -12.79
C ARG A 712 10.91 -28.23 -11.48
N PRO A 713 10.41 -29.47 -11.33
CA PRO A 713 10.83 -30.32 -10.22
C PRO A 713 12.36 -30.50 -10.25
N HIS A 714 12.98 -30.54 -9.06
CA HIS A 714 14.41 -30.85 -8.90
C HIS A 714 14.80 -32.21 -9.52
N THR A 715 13.83 -33.10 -9.74
CA THR A 715 13.98 -34.40 -10.43
C THR A 715 13.96 -34.32 -11.96
N SER A 716 13.76 -33.15 -12.56
CA SER A 716 13.67 -33.04 -14.02
C SER A 716 15.02 -33.29 -14.70
N ALA A 717 15.03 -34.07 -15.79
CA ALA A 717 16.26 -34.40 -16.52
C ALA A 717 17.06 -33.18 -17.01
N PHE A 718 16.43 -32.00 -17.09
CA PHE A 718 17.05 -30.73 -17.48
C PHE A 718 17.74 -30.01 -16.33
N ALA A 719 17.15 -30.04 -15.12
CA ALA A 719 17.81 -29.58 -13.89
C ALA A 719 19.06 -30.42 -13.61
N LEU A 720 19.00 -31.71 -13.94
CA LEU A 720 20.09 -32.67 -13.82
C LEU A 720 21.13 -32.61 -14.97
N ALA A 721 20.89 -31.83 -16.04
CA ALA A 721 21.73 -31.81 -17.25
C ALA A 721 22.71 -30.63 -17.35
N ARG A 722 22.53 -29.56 -16.56
CA ARG A 722 23.50 -28.45 -16.46
C ARG A 722 24.58 -28.85 -15.44
N ARG A 723 25.78 -29.16 -15.94
CA ARG A 723 26.76 -29.99 -15.25
C ARG A 723 27.70 -29.22 -14.31
N VAL A 724 28.12 -29.96 -13.31
CA VAL A 724 29.28 -29.78 -12.45
C VAL A 724 30.58 -30.19 -13.15
N GLY A 725 31.61 -29.34 -13.06
CA GLY A 725 33.01 -29.75 -13.19
C GLY A 725 33.54 -30.21 -11.83
N ARG A 726 33.95 -31.47 -11.70
CA ARG A 726 34.53 -31.98 -10.45
C ARG A 726 35.97 -31.45 -10.29
N GLY A 727 36.21 -30.64 -9.26
CA GLY A 727 37.56 -30.25 -8.87
C GLY A 727 38.43 -31.47 -8.47
N PRO A 728 39.77 -31.38 -8.55
CA PRO A 728 40.67 -32.49 -8.26
C PRO A 728 40.61 -33.01 -6.80
N ALA A 729 40.01 -32.25 -5.88
CA ALA A 729 39.83 -32.64 -4.48
C ALA A 729 38.60 -33.53 -4.20
N GLY A 730 37.67 -33.70 -5.16
CA GLY A 730 36.39 -34.40 -4.96
C GLY A 730 36.40 -35.93 -5.10
N ARG A 731 37.57 -36.59 -5.04
CA ARG A 731 37.66 -38.06 -5.07
C ARG A 731 37.51 -38.67 -3.66
N ALA A 732 36.37 -38.48 -3.02
CA ALA A 732 35.96 -39.32 -1.90
C ALA A 732 35.18 -40.53 -2.44
N HIS A 733 35.68 -41.74 -2.17
CA HIS A 733 35.08 -43.00 -2.57
C HIS A 733 33.93 -43.37 -1.64
N VAL A 734 32.77 -43.70 -2.20
CA VAL A 734 31.69 -44.39 -1.49
C VAL A 734 32.21 -45.76 -1.05
N ALA A 735 32.38 -45.96 0.26
CA ALA A 735 32.57 -47.29 0.81
C ALA A 735 31.21 -47.99 0.88
N ALA A 736 30.98 -48.94 -0.02
CA ALA A 736 29.91 -49.91 0.14
C ALA A 736 30.19 -50.74 1.41
N SER A 737 29.35 -50.61 2.43
CA SER A 737 29.30 -51.58 3.51
C SER A 737 28.78 -52.90 2.96
N VAL A 738 29.71 -53.82 2.71
CA VAL A 738 29.40 -55.21 2.37
C VAL A 738 29.01 -55.92 3.66
N GLU A 739 27.71 -56.20 3.83
CA GLU A 739 27.17 -57.53 4.16
C GLU A 739 25.64 -57.48 4.39
N ALA A 740 24.86 -57.58 3.30
CA ALA A 740 23.65 -58.42 3.21
C ALA A 740 23.14 -58.44 1.75
N GLN A 741 22.99 -59.65 1.21
CA GLN A 741 22.85 -59.97 -0.20
C GLN A 741 21.49 -59.64 -0.84
N ALA A 742 21.61 -59.10 -2.06
CA ALA A 742 20.94 -59.52 -3.30
C ALA A 742 19.41 -59.46 -3.40
N ALA A 743 18.90 -58.37 -4.00
CA ALA A 743 18.18 -58.38 -5.28
C ALA A 743 17.48 -57.03 -5.50
N ARG A 744 18.11 -56.13 -6.25
CA ARG A 744 17.48 -55.02 -7.00
C ARG A 744 18.50 -54.41 -7.95
N THR A 745 18.55 -54.93 -9.16
CA THR A 745 19.19 -54.27 -10.31
C THR A 745 18.37 -53.03 -10.67
N GLY A 746 18.94 -51.86 -10.43
CA GLY A 746 18.37 -50.55 -10.73
C GLY A 746 19.02 -49.43 -9.93
N MET A 747 20.36 -49.39 -9.87
CA MET A 747 21.09 -48.24 -9.32
C MET A 747 20.95 -47.06 -10.30
N THR A 748 19.99 -46.18 -10.03
CA THR A 748 20.06 -44.78 -10.41
C THR A 748 21.16 -44.12 -9.58
N ASP A 749 22.27 -43.78 -10.23
CA ASP A 749 23.31 -42.86 -9.74
C ASP A 749 22.62 -41.58 -9.20
N CYS A 750 22.73 -41.26 -7.90
CA CYS A 750 22.15 -40.04 -7.33
C CYS A 750 22.94 -38.80 -7.83
N ARG A 751 22.20 -37.85 -8.42
CA ARG A 751 22.67 -36.72 -9.25
C ARG A 751 22.45 -35.39 -8.50
N GLN A 752 23.28 -35.08 -7.50
CA GLN A 752 23.19 -33.87 -6.66
C GLN A 752 24.53 -33.12 -6.64
N ASP A 753 24.49 -31.79 -6.52
CA ASP A 753 25.69 -30.92 -6.49
C ASP A 753 26.34 -31.00 -5.09
N ARG A 754 27.65 -31.19 -5.01
CA ARG A 754 28.37 -31.33 -3.72
C ARG A 754 29.07 -30.02 -3.33
N PRO A 755 29.34 -29.78 -2.05
CA PRO A 755 30.30 -28.77 -1.62
C PRO A 755 31.63 -28.89 -2.37
N GLY A 756 32.12 -27.78 -2.91
CA GLY A 756 33.34 -27.74 -3.72
C GLY A 756 33.14 -28.13 -5.19
N ASP A 757 31.93 -28.52 -5.61
CA ASP A 757 31.61 -28.66 -7.02
C ASP A 757 31.51 -27.29 -7.69
N THR A 758 32.02 -27.18 -8.92
CA THR A 758 31.94 -25.97 -9.73
C THR A 758 30.78 -26.10 -10.72
N THR A 759 29.83 -25.16 -10.66
CA THR A 759 28.72 -25.05 -11.60
C THR A 759 28.82 -23.78 -12.44
N THR A 760 28.44 -23.88 -13.70
CA THR A 760 28.26 -22.72 -14.57
C THR A 760 26.95 -22.00 -14.25
N LEU A 761 27.01 -20.69 -14.03
CA LEU A 761 25.87 -19.80 -13.76
C LEU A 761 25.70 -18.80 -14.91
N ASP A 762 24.50 -18.71 -15.46
CA ASP A 762 24.19 -17.83 -16.59
C ASP A 762 24.37 -16.35 -16.20
N ALA A 763 24.68 -15.48 -17.16
CA ALA A 763 24.70 -14.03 -16.95
C ALA A 763 23.36 -13.53 -16.38
N LEU A 764 23.43 -12.57 -15.46
CA LEU A 764 22.25 -11.96 -14.83
C LEU A 764 21.26 -13.00 -14.32
N SER A 765 21.69 -13.87 -13.40
CA SER A 765 20.85 -14.93 -12.87
C SER A 765 21.00 -15.14 -11.37
N LEU A 766 19.89 -15.55 -10.76
CA LEU A 766 19.79 -16.02 -9.38
C LEU A 766 19.40 -17.50 -9.36
N ARG A 767 20.03 -18.28 -8.48
CA ARG A 767 19.66 -19.67 -8.15
C ARG A 767 19.38 -19.84 -6.67
N LEU A 768 18.47 -20.76 -6.36
CA LEU A 768 18.13 -21.22 -5.03
C LEU A 768 18.46 -22.69 -4.89
N TYR A 769 19.15 -23.04 -3.81
CA TYR A 769 19.48 -24.40 -3.43
C TYR A 769 19.01 -24.66 -2.00
N LEU A 770 18.55 -25.88 -1.74
CA LEU A 770 18.31 -26.38 -0.39
C LEU A 770 19.29 -27.52 -0.10
N SER A 771 19.73 -27.64 1.14
CA SER A 771 20.56 -28.78 1.56
C SER A 771 19.77 -30.08 1.47
N GLY A 772 20.40 -31.14 0.97
CA GLY A 772 19.78 -32.46 0.85
C GLY A 772 20.37 -33.50 1.79
N GLU A 773 20.91 -34.56 1.21
CA GLU A 773 21.38 -35.73 1.96
C GLU A 773 22.76 -35.49 2.58
N GLN A 774 23.04 -36.18 3.69
CA GLN A 774 24.33 -36.11 4.36
C GLN A 774 25.41 -36.83 3.53
N LEU A 775 26.50 -36.13 3.27
CA LEU A 775 27.68 -36.66 2.59
C LEU A 775 28.51 -37.49 3.58
N VAL A 776 28.85 -38.70 3.15
CA VAL A 776 29.64 -39.69 3.92
C VAL A 776 31.10 -39.64 3.53
#